data_AF-A0A6I9MEF5-F1
#
_entry.id   AF-A0A6I9MEF5-F1
#
_cell.length_a   1.000
_cell.length_b   1.000
_cell.length_c   1.000
_cell.angle_alpha   90.00
_cell.angle_beta   90.00
_cell.angle_gamma   90.00
#
_symmetry.space_group_name_H-M   'P 1'
#
loop_
_entity.id
_entity.type
_entity.pdbx_description
1 polymer ?
#
loop_
_entity_poly.entity_id
_entity_poly.type
_entity_poly.pdbx_seq_one_letter_code
_entity_poly.pdbx_strand_id
1 'polypeptide(L)'
;MTLQELVHHAASIYLNRAAVCFDEGNNRPPVFYTYKTVLSEASELSKFLRTHCDFGGNREIGLYCQPGINLPSWILGILQVPAAYAPIDPNSPPSLSTHFMKQCDLKYVLVEKKLVHKFKSSHEAVLNYDTVSEEHKDLVLFTLHWENGDRKEKYEINGRKASRDSENGIGEKAHLDIRQERCLAYVLHTSGTTGTPKIVRVPHACILPNIQHFRVLFDITHEDVLFLASPLTFDPSVVEIFVSLFSGACLLIVPTSVKVFPSKLADALFSHHRVTVLQATPTLLRRFGCELIKSTVLSAHTSLRVLALGGEAFPSLTVLQRWRGKGNKTRIFNLYGVTEVSSWATFYRIPEDILNSPVKRDSPVQLGSPLLGTVVEVRDANGSPVHEGTGQVFLGGEHRVCFLDDEVMVPLGTMRATGDFVTVKDGEMFFLGRKDSQIKRHGKRLNTELVQQVAEELDQVESCAVMWYNQEKLILFIASKVDLVKDCIFKELQKELPTHALPDDIVLIDTLPFTCHGKIDVSALNEMYLYYINSQPRNKIHGREELWEKLQYLWKSILNLPEDPEDPVQVPDNSLFLDSGGDSLKSEWLLNEIEKLTGTSIPGLLELILSSSILKIYNHIIQFLFTHEDLKVNKACATKRKLSDVDPEGACGKAAHLDSALPSTHDRETNALIALSRGSQVLSLGSWKLLTKLGHCPSVCPPDFTPQTNIQILKGLSPPAPDENLKKPPVSEEGKPAVEAETVVLRERWRSDTGRCVDASPLLVIAAAVHQPSTTVFIGSHSHTVKAVDLYSGKMRWEQLLGDRVESSACVSKCGNFIVVGCYNGLVYVLKSNSGEEYWAFATEDAIKSSPALDPTTGLVYVGSHDQHAYALDIYEKKCVWKLKCEGALFSSPCLSLSPHHLYCATLRGLLVAVHPAAGSVVWKHSCGKPLFSSARCCQRYVCIGCVDGSLLCFTHAGEQVWCFSAGGPVFSSPCISASEQELFFGSHDRFLYCCSMEGHLRWKFETTARVYATPFAFSNQSGSSETLLAAASTDGKLWILESQSGKLRSVYELPGEVFSSPVVWESMLIIGCRNNYIYCLDLLCGDKSNQ
;
A
#
# COMPACT_ATOMS: atom_id res chain seq x y z
N MET A 1 -40.19 13.65 3.55
CA MET A 1 -39.57 14.56 4.54
C MET A 1 -38.08 14.66 4.23
N THR A 2 -37.45 15.80 4.46
CA THR A 2 -36.01 16.04 4.22
C THR A 2 -35.31 16.61 5.46
N LEU A 3 -33.97 16.71 5.46
CA LEU A 3 -33.20 17.20 6.63
C LEU A 3 -33.49 18.68 6.92
N GLN A 4 -33.55 19.50 5.88
CA GLN A 4 -33.94 20.90 5.90
C GLN A 4 -35.38 21.09 6.40
N GLU A 5 -36.31 20.20 6.05
CA GLU A 5 -37.67 20.21 6.60
C GLU A 5 -37.71 19.90 8.10
N LEU A 6 -36.87 18.99 8.62
CA LEU A 6 -36.73 18.77 10.07
C LEU A 6 -36.30 20.05 10.79
N VAL A 7 -35.31 20.76 10.25
CA VAL A 7 -34.80 22.01 10.84
C VAL A 7 -35.82 23.15 10.74
N HIS A 8 -36.53 23.28 9.61
CA HIS A 8 -37.63 24.24 9.49
C HIS A 8 -38.76 23.97 10.50
N HIS A 9 -39.11 22.70 10.73
CA HIS A 9 -40.08 22.31 11.75
C HIS A 9 -39.60 22.71 13.16
N ALA A 10 -38.35 22.41 13.53
CA ALA A 10 -37.80 22.82 14.81
C ALA A 10 -37.76 24.36 14.99
N ALA A 11 -37.34 25.08 13.94
CA ALA A 11 -37.27 26.53 13.94
C ALA A 11 -38.65 27.22 14.05
N SER A 12 -39.74 26.57 13.61
CA SER A 12 -41.10 27.10 13.82
C SER A 12 -41.49 27.23 15.30
N ILE A 13 -40.83 26.46 16.18
CA ILE A 13 -41.03 26.45 17.63
C ILE A 13 -39.93 27.28 18.32
N TYR A 14 -38.68 27.14 17.89
CA TYR A 14 -37.50 27.67 18.60
C TYR A 14 -36.80 28.84 17.90
N LEU A 15 -37.52 29.59 17.06
CA LEU A 15 -37.00 30.61 16.12
C LEU A 15 -35.94 31.56 16.71
N ASN A 16 -36.10 32.00 17.96
CA ASN A 16 -35.22 32.96 18.62
C ASN A 16 -34.15 32.33 19.54
N ARG A 17 -34.14 31.00 19.72
CA ARG A 17 -33.08 30.31 20.49
C ARG A 17 -31.78 30.24 19.68
N ALA A 18 -30.65 30.13 20.39
CA ALA A 18 -29.35 29.88 19.77
C ALA A 18 -29.35 28.48 19.12
N ALA A 19 -29.05 28.44 17.82
CA ALA A 19 -28.93 27.22 17.02
C ALA A 19 -27.46 26.77 16.90
N VAL A 20 -26.54 27.74 16.82
CA VAL A 20 -25.10 27.49 16.63
C VAL A 20 -24.30 28.45 17.49
N CYS A 21 -23.26 27.94 18.14
CA CYS A 21 -22.25 28.68 18.87
C CYS A 21 -20.88 28.40 18.25
N PHE A 22 -20.10 29.45 17.99
CA PHE A 22 -18.71 29.34 17.54
C PHE A 22 -17.79 30.05 18.54
N ASP A 23 -16.79 29.32 19.05
CA ASP A 23 -15.78 29.84 19.97
C ASP A 23 -14.39 29.68 19.36
N GLU A 24 -13.66 30.78 19.18
CA GLU A 24 -12.29 30.79 18.66
C GLU A 24 -11.25 30.26 19.67
N GLY A 25 -11.57 30.15 20.96
CA GLY A 25 -10.67 29.70 22.02
C GLY A 25 -9.57 30.70 22.41
N ASN A 26 -9.68 31.96 21.95
CA ASN A 26 -8.67 33.01 22.11
C ASN A 26 -9.09 34.10 23.13
N ASN A 27 -9.82 33.72 24.20
CA ASN A 27 -10.40 34.62 25.20
C ASN A 27 -11.36 35.71 24.64
N ARG A 28 -11.80 35.56 23.39
CA ARG A 28 -12.85 36.40 22.79
C ARG A 28 -14.23 35.87 23.17
N PRO A 29 -15.27 36.72 23.24
CA PRO A 29 -16.62 36.24 23.46
C PRO A 29 -17.08 35.35 22.28
N PRO A 30 -17.74 34.21 22.55
CA PRO A 30 -18.26 33.34 21.50
C PRO A 30 -19.36 34.00 20.68
N VAL A 31 -19.46 33.61 19.41
CA VAL A 31 -20.44 34.11 18.44
C VAL A 31 -21.62 33.15 18.36
N PHE A 32 -22.85 33.67 18.42
CA PHE A 32 -24.07 32.86 18.38
C PHE A 32 -24.97 33.25 17.22
N TYR A 33 -25.47 32.25 16.49
CA TYR A 33 -26.55 32.41 15.51
C TYR A 33 -27.83 31.77 16.05
N THR A 34 -28.94 32.50 15.93
CA THR A 34 -30.28 31.97 16.25
C THR A 34 -30.82 31.10 15.12
N TYR A 35 -31.84 30.28 15.38
CA TYR A 35 -32.56 29.56 14.33
C TYR A 35 -33.05 30.50 13.21
N LYS A 36 -33.52 31.70 13.56
CA LYS A 36 -33.87 32.76 12.62
C LYS A 36 -32.69 33.18 11.73
N THR A 37 -31.53 33.40 12.33
CA THR A 37 -30.30 33.79 11.61
C THR A 37 -29.88 32.68 10.65
N VAL A 38 -29.77 31.45 11.14
CA VAL A 38 -29.37 30.28 10.32
C VAL A 38 -30.29 30.09 9.12
N LEU A 39 -31.60 30.18 9.32
CA LEU A 39 -32.56 30.05 8.22
C LEU A 39 -32.55 31.25 7.26
N SER A 40 -32.29 32.47 7.72
CA SER A 40 -32.16 33.65 6.85
C SER A 40 -30.95 33.51 5.93
N GLU A 41 -29.79 33.20 6.50
CA GLU A 41 -28.53 32.97 5.77
C GLU A 41 -28.67 31.81 4.77
N ALA A 42 -29.27 30.69 5.18
CA ALA A 42 -29.56 29.57 4.28
C ALA A 42 -30.52 29.95 3.14
N SER A 43 -31.52 30.79 3.42
CA SER A 43 -32.49 31.29 2.42
C SER A 43 -31.88 32.30 1.44
N GLU A 44 -30.83 33.01 1.84
CA GLU A 44 -30.08 33.91 0.96
C GLU A 44 -29.13 33.12 0.05
N LEU A 45 -28.40 32.14 0.58
CA LEU A 45 -27.56 31.26 -0.22
C LEU A 45 -28.41 30.44 -1.21
N SER A 46 -29.56 29.92 -0.79
CA SER A 46 -30.42 29.12 -1.69
C SER A 46 -31.08 29.96 -2.81
N LYS A 47 -31.29 31.28 -2.60
CA LYS A 47 -31.65 32.20 -3.69
C LYS A 47 -30.49 32.39 -4.67
N PHE A 48 -29.28 32.65 -4.17
CA PHE A 48 -28.06 32.78 -4.99
C PHE A 48 -27.84 31.51 -5.83
N LEU A 49 -27.88 30.33 -5.22
CA LEU A 49 -27.73 29.06 -5.94
C LEU A 49 -28.80 28.82 -7.03
N ARG A 50 -30.04 29.29 -6.85
CA ARG A 50 -31.09 29.22 -7.90
C ARG A 50 -30.85 30.18 -9.07
N THR A 51 -30.10 31.27 -8.85
CA THR A 51 -29.76 32.24 -9.89
C THR A 51 -28.54 31.79 -10.71
N HIS A 52 -27.53 31.18 -10.07
CA HIS A 52 -26.24 30.90 -10.72
C HIS A 52 -25.97 29.41 -11.03
N CYS A 53 -26.73 28.47 -10.45
CA CYS A 53 -26.56 27.04 -10.70
C CYS A 53 -27.73 26.43 -11.50
N ASP A 54 -27.40 25.61 -12.49
CA ASP A 54 -28.34 24.76 -13.22
C ASP A 54 -28.29 23.32 -12.69
N PHE A 55 -29.44 22.83 -12.23
CA PHE A 55 -29.67 21.54 -11.58
C PHE A 55 -30.25 20.45 -12.52
N GLY A 56 -30.29 20.71 -13.83
CA GLY A 56 -30.85 19.80 -14.85
C GLY A 56 -30.11 18.47 -15.03
N GLY A 57 -28.93 18.31 -14.43
CA GLY A 57 -28.14 17.07 -14.45
C GLY A 57 -27.44 16.80 -13.13
N ASN A 58 -26.44 17.61 -12.78
CA ASN A 58 -25.57 17.35 -11.63
C ASN A 58 -26.18 17.96 -10.37
N ARG A 59 -26.37 17.13 -9.33
CA ARG A 59 -27.12 17.45 -8.11
C ARG A 59 -26.24 17.41 -6.86
N GLU A 60 -25.00 17.82 -7.03
CA GLU A 60 -23.95 17.76 -6.02
C GLU A 60 -23.19 19.09 -6.07
N ILE A 61 -23.08 19.75 -4.91
CA ILE A 61 -22.31 20.99 -4.75
C ILE A 61 -21.17 20.73 -3.78
N GLY A 62 -19.93 20.94 -4.23
CA GLY A 62 -18.75 20.89 -3.38
C GLY A 62 -18.76 22.02 -2.36
N LEU A 63 -18.35 21.74 -1.12
CA LEU A 63 -18.22 22.73 -0.06
C LEU A 63 -16.80 22.69 0.53
N TYR A 64 -15.96 23.62 0.08
CA TYR A 64 -14.56 23.77 0.50
C TYR A 64 -14.45 24.84 1.59
N CYS A 65 -14.55 24.44 2.86
CA CYS A 65 -14.59 25.35 4.00
C CYS A 65 -13.97 24.74 5.27
N GLN A 66 -13.67 25.60 6.25
CA GLN A 66 -13.41 25.16 7.62
C GLN A 66 -14.70 25.26 8.47
N PRO A 67 -14.90 24.37 9.47
CA PRO A 67 -16.04 24.49 10.39
C PRO A 67 -16.03 25.82 11.14
N GLY A 68 -17.13 26.56 11.04
CA GLY A 68 -17.33 27.87 11.67
C GLY A 68 -18.81 28.22 11.79
N ILE A 69 -19.14 29.42 12.28
CA ILE A 69 -20.52 29.83 12.60
C ILE A 69 -21.51 29.70 11.43
N ASN A 70 -21.05 29.95 10.20
CA ASN A 70 -21.86 29.92 8.98
C ASN A 70 -22.13 28.50 8.44
N LEU A 71 -21.37 27.48 8.88
CA LEU A 71 -21.39 26.14 8.30
C LEU A 71 -22.80 25.53 8.21
N PRO A 72 -23.63 25.55 9.28
CA PRO A 72 -24.98 24.98 9.19
C PRO A 72 -25.89 25.74 8.22
N SER A 73 -25.74 27.07 8.12
CA SER A 73 -26.45 27.90 7.16
C SER A 73 -26.07 27.54 5.72
N TRP A 74 -24.77 27.30 5.45
CA TRP A 74 -24.29 26.91 4.13
C TRP A 74 -24.82 25.54 3.70
N ILE A 75 -24.75 24.54 4.58
CA ILE A 75 -25.29 23.20 4.33
C ILE A 75 -26.81 23.28 4.07
N LEU A 76 -27.56 23.99 4.92
CA LEU A 76 -29.00 24.16 4.74
C LEU A 76 -29.36 24.91 3.44
N GLY A 77 -28.55 25.88 3.03
CA GLY A 77 -28.75 26.61 1.77
C GLY A 77 -28.58 25.71 0.54
N ILE A 78 -27.60 24.80 0.55
CA ILE A 78 -27.45 23.76 -0.48
C ILE A 78 -28.66 22.81 -0.48
N LEU A 79 -29.09 22.33 0.69
CA LEU A 79 -30.24 21.41 0.79
C LEU A 79 -31.59 22.06 0.43
N GLN A 80 -31.69 23.39 0.40
CA GLN A 80 -32.90 24.11 -0.06
C GLN A 80 -33.01 24.20 -1.60
N VAL A 81 -31.97 23.81 -2.34
CA VAL A 81 -32.03 23.56 -3.80
C VAL A 81 -32.03 22.04 -4.08
N PRO A 82 -32.26 21.58 -5.32
CA PRO A 82 -32.28 20.14 -5.65
C PRO A 82 -30.89 19.46 -5.63
N ALA A 83 -30.03 19.76 -4.65
CA ALA A 83 -28.66 19.27 -4.56
C ALA A 83 -28.28 18.76 -3.16
N ALA A 84 -27.40 17.76 -3.15
CA ALA A 84 -26.64 17.33 -1.99
C ALA A 84 -25.36 18.16 -1.84
N TYR A 85 -24.82 18.23 -0.61
CA TYR A 85 -23.51 18.82 -0.37
C TYR A 85 -22.41 17.75 -0.33
N ALA A 86 -21.24 18.08 -0.89
CA ALA A 86 -20.04 17.26 -0.89
C ALA A 86 -18.92 18.02 -0.16
N PRO A 87 -18.65 17.73 1.13
CA PRO A 87 -17.63 18.45 1.89
C PRO A 87 -16.22 18.09 1.40
N ILE A 88 -15.40 19.10 1.14
CA ILE A 88 -14.02 18.96 0.66
C ILE A 88 -13.11 19.57 1.72
N ASP A 89 -12.26 18.76 2.38
CA ASP A 89 -11.36 19.26 3.41
C ASP A 89 -10.24 20.12 2.80
N PRO A 90 -10.12 21.41 3.19
CA PRO A 90 -9.04 22.28 2.73
C PRO A 90 -7.63 21.83 3.10
N ASN A 91 -7.47 20.87 4.02
CA ASN A 91 -6.18 20.35 4.46
C ASN A 91 -5.83 18.98 3.85
N SER A 92 -6.74 18.39 3.07
CA SER A 92 -6.45 17.17 2.32
C SER A 92 -5.44 17.42 1.19
N PRO A 93 -4.64 16.40 0.78
CA PRO A 93 -3.74 16.52 -0.36
C PRO A 93 -4.52 16.91 -1.64
N PRO A 94 -4.04 17.89 -2.44
CA PRO A 94 -4.80 18.39 -3.60
C PRO A 94 -5.14 17.33 -4.64
N SER A 95 -4.31 16.30 -4.80
CA SER A 95 -4.60 15.15 -5.66
C SER A 95 -5.84 14.38 -5.21
N LEU A 96 -6.01 14.17 -3.90
CA LEU A 96 -7.12 13.42 -3.32
C LEU A 96 -8.43 14.24 -3.35
N SER A 97 -8.38 15.54 -3.04
CA SER A 97 -9.55 16.42 -3.22
C SER A 97 -9.95 16.57 -4.68
N THR A 98 -9.00 16.70 -5.61
CA THR A 98 -9.26 16.72 -7.06
C THR A 98 -9.90 15.42 -7.53
N HIS A 99 -9.35 14.27 -7.11
CA HIS A 99 -9.92 12.96 -7.44
C HIS A 99 -11.37 12.84 -6.94
N PHE A 100 -11.65 13.23 -5.69
CA PHE A 100 -13.00 13.24 -5.15
C PHE A 100 -13.96 14.12 -5.96
N MET A 101 -13.58 15.37 -6.28
CA MET A 101 -14.40 16.28 -7.09
C MET A 101 -14.68 15.72 -8.50
N LYS A 102 -13.69 15.05 -9.11
CA LYS A 102 -13.79 14.44 -10.45
C LYS A 102 -14.66 13.17 -10.45
N GLN A 103 -14.54 12.30 -9.44
CA GLN A 103 -15.38 11.10 -9.31
C GLN A 103 -16.85 11.43 -9.06
N CYS A 104 -17.10 12.50 -8.31
CA CYS A 104 -18.43 13.04 -8.06
C CYS A 104 -19.01 13.79 -9.28
N ASP A 105 -18.20 14.07 -10.32
CA ASP A 105 -18.56 14.94 -11.45
C ASP A 105 -19.09 16.30 -10.97
N LEU A 106 -18.45 16.91 -9.98
CA LEU A 106 -18.93 18.18 -9.41
C LEU A 106 -18.88 19.27 -10.48
N LYS A 107 -20.04 19.87 -10.78
CA LYS A 107 -20.16 21.04 -11.66
C LYS A 107 -19.90 22.35 -10.93
N TYR A 108 -20.17 22.37 -9.62
CA TYR A 108 -20.13 23.56 -8.79
C TYR A 108 -19.40 23.30 -7.46
N VAL A 109 -18.54 24.23 -7.05
CA VAL A 109 -17.90 24.23 -5.73
C VAL A 109 -18.03 25.60 -5.08
N LEU A 110 -18.57 25.62 -3.87
CA LEU A 110 -18.56 26.78 -2.98
C LEU A 110 -17.28 26.76 -2.16
N VAL A 111 -16.47 27.80 -2.30
CA VAL A 111 -15.19 27.97 -1.61
C VAL A 111 -15.32 29.11 -0.60
N GLU A 112 -14.94 28.86 0.65
CA GLU A 112 -14.89 29.90 1.68
C GLU A 112 -13.90 31.00 1.29
N LYS A 113 -14.32 32.27 1.35
CA LYS A 113 -13.60 33.44 0.82
C LYS A 113 -12.15 33.53 1.31
N LYS A 114 -11.91 33.26 2.60
CA LYS A 114 -10.58 33.23 3.23
C LYS A 114 -9.66 32.12 2.68
N LEU A 115 -10.22 31.10 2.02
CA LEU A 115 -9.53 29.94 1.47
C LEU A 115 -9.40 29.98 -0.06
N VAL A 116 -9.98 30.97 -0.75
CA VAL A 116 -9.96 31.07 -2.22
C VAL A 116 -8.55 31.03 -2.79
N HIS A 117 -7.60 31.76 -2.18
CA HIS A 117 -6.20 31.72 -2.62
C HIS A 117 -5.61 30.31 -2.50
N LYS A 118 -5.86 29.61 -1.37
CA LYS A 118 -5.41 28.24 -1.16
C LYS A 118 -6.01 27.31 -2.21
N PHE A 119 -7.33 27.36 -2.40
CA PHE A 119 -8.05 26.56 -3.39
C PHE A 119 -7.46 26.75 -4.80
N LYS A 120 -7.29 27.99 -5.26
CA LYS A 120 -6.67 28.29 -6.55
C LYS A 120 -5.26 27.69 -6.64
N SER A 121 -4.35 28.07 -5.74
CA SER A 121 -2.96 27.60 -5.77
C SER A 121 -2.78 26.08 -5.69
N SER A 122 -3.72 25.37 -5.04
CA SER A 122 -3.67 23.92 -4.89
C SER A 122 -4.24 23.16 -6.09
N HIS A 123 -5.12 23.76 -6.90
CA HIS A 123 -5.88 23.06 -7.94
C HIS A 123 -5.69 23.63 -9.36
N GLU A 124 -5.07 24.79 -9.52
CA GLU A 124 -4.82 25.46 -10.82
C GLU A 124 -4.07 24.60 -11.84
N ALA A 125 -3.18 23.70 -11.40
CA ALA A 125 -2.47 22.76 -12.27
C ALA A 125 -3.27 21.51 -12.69
N VAL A 126 -4.48 21.30 -12.13
CA VAL A 126 -5.22 20.01 -12.22
C VAL A 126 -6.70 20.19 -12.58
N LEU A 127 -7.29 21.37 -12.33
CA LEU A 127 -8.70 21.67 -12.61
C LEU A 127 -8.82 22.85 -13.57
N ASN A 128 -9.53 22.64 -14.68
CA ASN A 128 -10.10 23.74 -15.47
C ASN A 128 -11.37 24.25 -14.75
N TYR A 129 -11.39 25.52 -14.36
CA TYR A 129 -12.55 26.13 -13.70
C TYR A 129 -12.73 27.60 -14.09
N ASP A 130 -13.99 28.01 -14.23
CA ASP A 130 -14.36 29.42 -14.34
C ASP A 130 -14.76 29.94 -12.95
N THR A 131 -14.20 31.08 -12.55
CA THR A 131 -14.68 31.79 -11.37
C THR A 131 -15.94 32.55 -11.76
N VAL A 132 -17.10 32.21 -11.17
CA VAL A 132 -18.31 33.02 -11.36
C VAL A 132 -18.05 34.39 -10.74
N SER A 133 -18.27 35.47 -11.50
CA SER A 133 -17.86 36.83 -11.12
C SER A 133 -18.64 37.46 -9.95
N GLU A 134 -19.50 36.69 -9.28
CA GLU A 134 -20.38 37.16 -8.20
C GLU A 134 -20.10 36.40 -6.89
N GLU A 135 -19.77 37.15 -5.84
CA GLU A 135 -19.50 36.62 -4.50
C GLU A 135 -20.77 36.60 -3.64
N HIS A 136 -20.97 35.55 -2.83
CA HIS A 136 -22.06 35.48 -1.86
C HIS A 136 -21.53 35.57 -0.43
N LYS A 137 -21.43 36.80 0.11
CA LYS A 137 -20.88 37.11 1.44
C LYS A 137 -19.48 36.51 1.64
N ASP A 138 -19.41 35.39 2.36
CA ASP A 138 -18.19 34.65 2.73
C ASP A 138 -17.90 33.45 1.82
N LEU A 139 -18.68 33.24 0.74
CA LEU A 139 -18.50 32.18 -0.24
C LEU A 139 -18.27 32.73 -1.65
N VAL A 140 -17.42 32.05 -2.41
CA VAL A 140 -17.20 32.26 -3.85
C VAL A 140 -17.57 30.99 -4.60
N LEU A 141 -18.35 31.12 -5.67
CA LEU A 141 -18.80 30.01 -6.50
C LEU A 141 -17.85 29.77 -7.68
N PHE A 142 -17.35 28.54 -7.77
CA PHE A 142 -16.54 28.06 -8.88
C PHE A 142 -17.37 27.10 -9.73
N THR A 143 -17.35 27.31 -11.05
CA THR A 143 -17.87 26.34 -12.02
C THR A 143 -16.70 25.49 -12.52
N LEU A 144 -16.79 24.17 -12.34
CA LEU A 144 -15.75 23.25 -12.80
C LEU A 144 -16.07 22.77 -14.22
N HIS A 145 -15.03 22.69 -15.06
CA HIS A 145 -15.12 22.26 -16.45
C HIS A 145 -14.30 21.00 -16.65
N TRP A 146 -14.96 19.85 -16.61
CA TRP A 146 -14.35 18.58 -16.99
C TRP A 146 -14.29 18.49 -18.51
N GLU A 147 -13.11 18.23 -19.07
CA GLU A 147 -12.97 17.94 -20.50
C GLU A 147 -13.84 16.73 -20.85
N ASN A 148 -14.77 16.88 -21.81
CA ASN A 148 -15.78 15.87 -22.07
C ASN A 148 -15.18 14.60 -22.70
N GLY A 149 -14.80 13.65 -21.85
CA GLY A 149 -14.53 12.26 -22.19
C GLY A 149 -15.22 11.33 -21.20
N ASP A 150 -15.90 10.30 -21.73
CA ASP A 150 -16.35 9.07 -21.04
C ASP A 150 -17.66 9.05 -20.19
N ARG A 151 -18.38 10.15 -19.93
CA ARG A 151 -19.64 10.07 -19.11
C ARG A 151 -20.97 10.58 -19.71
N LYS A 152 -21.00 11.62 -20.55
CA LYS A 152 -22.29 12.20 -21.00
C LYS A 152 -23.17 11.24 -21.82
N GLU A 153 -22.59 10.35 -22.61
CA GLU A 153 -23.36 9.40 -23.44
C GLU A 153 -24.12 8.32 -22.64
N LYS A 154 -23.77 8.06 -21.37
CA LYS A 154 -24.39 6.98 -20.59
C LYS A 154 -25.79 7.29 -20.05
N TYR A 155 -26.14 8.56 -19.86
CA TYR A 155 -27.44 8.93 -19.28
C TYR A 155 -28.58 9.04 -20.30
N GLU A 156 -28.28 9.22 -21.60
CA GLU A 156 -29.31 9.41 -22.64
C GLU A 156 -29.80 8.10 -23.30
N ILE A 157 -29.00 7.02 -23.28
CA ILE A 157 -29.30 5.79 -24.04
C ILE A 157 -30.54 5.01 -23.52
N ASN A 158 -30.95 5.21 -22.26
CA ASN A 158 -32.16 4.58 -21.69
C ASN A 158 -33.43 5.45 -21.78
N GLY A 159 -33.44 6.50 -22.61
CA GLY A 159 -34.61 7.34 -22.89
C GLY A 159 -35.73 6.71 -23.72
N ARG A 160 -36.03 5.40 -23.57
CA ARG A 160 -37.22 4.80 -24.19
C ARG A 160 -38.45 5.05 -23.33
N LYS A 161 -39.35 5.88 -23.87
CA LYS A 161 -40.68 6.24 -23.35
C LYS A 161 -41.30 5.15 -22.46
N ALA A 162 -41.38 5.41 -21.17
CA ALA A 162 -42.36 4.76 -20.31
C ALA A 162 -43.75 5.29 -20.69
N SER A 163 -44.45 4.57 -21.56
CA SER A 163 -45.87 4.79 -21.79
C SER A 163 -46.65 4.44 -20.52
N ARG A 164 -47.67 5.24 -20.21
CA ARG A 164 -48.67 4.87 -19.22
C ARG A 164 -49.52 3.74 -19.80
N ASP A 165 -49.27 2.52 -19.34
CA ASP A 165 -50.25 1.45 -19.40
C ASP A 165 -50.32 0.77 -18.03
N SER A 166 -51.54 0.52 -17.60
CA SER A 166 -51.88 -0.04 -16.30
C SER A 166 -52.16 -1.54 -16.39
N GLU A 167 -51.96 -2.21 -15.24
CA GLU A 167 -52.49 -3.52 -14.84
C GLU A 167 -51.57 -4.76 -14.91
N ASN A 168 -51.39 -5.34 -13.71
CA ASN A 168 -51.26 -6.76 -13.38
C ASN A 168 -49.98 -7.53 -13.76
N GLY A 169 -49.01 -7.49 -12.84
CA GLY A 169 -47.92 -8.47 -12.71
C GLY A 169 -47.43 -8.58 -11.25
N ILE A 170 -47.21 -9.79 -10.75
CA ILE A 170 -46.84 -10.03 -9.35
C ILE A 170 -45.37 -9.67 -9.10
N GLY A 171 -45.10 -8.73 -8.19
CA GLY A 171 -43.85 -8.67 -7.44
C GLY A 171 -42.70 -7.83 -7.99
N GLU A 172 -42.96 -6.71 -8.69
CA GLU A 172 -41.91 -5.71 -8.92
C GLU A 172 -41.46 -5.10 -7.58
N LYS A 173 -40.22 -5.41 -7.14
CA LYS A 173 -39.60 -4.73 -6.00
C LYS A 173 -39.44 -3.25 -6.34
N ALA A 174 -39.85 -2.35 -5.46
CA ALA A 174 -39.60 -0.92 -5.64
C ALA A 174 -38.09 -0.61 -5.63
N HIS A 175 -37.67 0.36 -6.44
CA HIS A 175 -36.27 0.78 -6.58
C HIS A 175 -36.12 2.26 -6.21
N LEU A 176 -34.96 2.61 -5.65
CA LEU A 176 -34.55 4.00 -5.44
C LEU A 176 -33.72 4.48 -6.64
N ASP A 177 -33.99 5.69 -7.12
CA ASP A 177 -33.31 6.30 -8.27
C ASP A 177 -32.69 7.64 -7.86
N ILE A 178 -31.38 7.79 -8.11
CA ILE A 178 -30.61 9.00 -7.82
C ILE A 178 -31.15 10.25 -8.56
N ARG A 179 -31.84 10.04 -9.68
CA ARG A 179 -32.41 11.08 -10.55
C ARG A 179 -33.75 11.62 -10.03
N GLN A 180 -34.26 11.15 -8.91
CA GLN A 180 -35.40 11.78 -8.22
C GLN A 180 -34.97 13.10 -7.57
N GLU A 181 -35.76 14.17 -7.76
CA GLU A 181 -35.44 15.48 -7.19
C GLU A 181 -35.37 15.43 -5.66
N ARG A 182 -34.35 16.07 -5.07
CA ARG A 182 -34.10 16.06 -3.61
C ARG A 182 -34.01 14.64 -3.01
N CYS A 183 -33.54 13.66 -3.78
CA CYS A 183 -33.27 12.32 -3.27
C CYS A 183 -32.06 12.31 -2.33
N LEU A 184 -30.92 12.86 -2.78
CA LEU A 184 -29.66 12.90 -2.03
C LEU A 184 -29.60 14.02 -1.00
N ALA A 185 -28.94 13.73 0.13
CA ALA A 185 -28.62 14.68 1.19
C ALA A 185 -27.13 15.09 1.15
N TYR A 186 -26.22 14.12 1.08
CA TYR A 186 -24.78 14.38 1.11
C TYR A 186 -23.99 13.31 0.36
N VAL A 187 -22.75 13.65 -0.01
CA VAL A 187 -21.81 12.75 -0.69
C VAL A 187 -20.46 12.76 0.03
N LEU A 188 -19.92 11.59 0.33
CA LEU A 188 -18.61 11.40 0.97
C LEU A 188 -17.76 10.43 0.14
N HIS A 189 -16.48 10.34 0.49
CA HIS A 189 -15.64 9.21 0.09
C HIS A 189 -15.16 8.42 1.32
N THR A 190 -14.98 7.11 1.16
CA THR A 190 -14.34 6.24 2.16
C THR A 190 -13.02 5.71 1.62
N SER A 191 -12.03 5.50 2.48
CA SER A 191 -10.82 4.75 2.11
C SER A 191 -11.19 3.29 1.91
N GLY A 192 -11.41 2.87 0.66
CA GLY A 192 -11.87 1.52 0.35
C GLY A 192 -10.86 0.46 0.77
N THR A 193 -11.37 -0.70 1.18
CA THR A 193 -10.61 -1.88 1.62
C THR A 193 -9.64 -2.43 0.56
N THR A 194 -9.79 -1.99 -0.70
CA THR A 194 -8.98 -2.33 -1.86
C THR A 194 -7.92 -1.28 -2.20
N GLY A 195 -7.78 -0.22 -1.40
CA GLY A 195 -6.86 0.90 -1.61
C GLY A 195 -7.41 2.04 -2.46
N THR A 196 -8.46 1.81 -3.26
CA THR A 196 -9.16 2.86 -4.02
C THR A 196 -10.26 3.51 -3.15
N PRO A 197 -10.34 4.85 -3.04
CA PRO A 197 -11.45 5.49 -2.36
C PRO A 197 -12.78 5.24 -3.06
N LYS A 198 -13.83 4.89 -2.31
CA LYS A 198 -15.19 4.70 -2.84
C LYS A 198 -16.00 5.97 -2.65
N ILE A 199 -16.89 6.31 -3.59
CA ILE A 199 -17.87 7.38 -3.42
C ILE A 199 -19.15 6.82 -2.82
N VAL A 200 -19.66 7.47 -1.77
CA VAL A 200 -20.94 7.11 -1.13
C VAL A 200 -21.89 8.30 -1.21
N ARG A 201 -22.98 8.14 -1.96
CA ARG A 201 -24.04 9.15 -2.07
C ARG A 201 -25.22 8.72 -1.21
N VAL A 202 -25.60 9.56 -0.26
CA VAL A 202 -26.53 9.21 0.81
C VAL A 202 -27.89 9.91 0.60
N PRO A 203 -28.99 9.16 0.43
CA PRO A 203 -30.33 9.71 0.36
C PRO A 203 -30.80 10.33 1.68
N HIS A 204 -31.67 11.36 1.60
CA HIS A 204 -32.37 11.88 2.78
C HIS A 204 -33.12 10.77 3.53
N ALA A 205 -33.83 9.90 2.82
CA ALA A 205 -34.58 8.78 3.40
C ALA A 205 -33.69 7.77 4.18
N CYS A 206 -32.39 7.69 3.85
CA CYS A 206 -31.45 6.77 4.48
C CYS A 206 -30.91 7.31 5.81
N ILE A 207 -30.63 8.63 5.89
CA ILE A 207 -30.10 9.28 7.11
C ILE A 207 -31.19 9.74 8.07
N LEU A 208 -32.39 10.11 7.60
CA LEU A 208 -33.45 10.67 8.46
C LEU A 208 -33.85 9.78 9.66
N PRO A 209 -34.02 8.45 9.53
CA PRO A 209 -34.35 7.57 10.65
C PRO A 209 -33.30 7.63 11.77
N ASN A 210 -32.02 7.79 11.39
CA ASN A 210 -30.89 7.91 12.30
C ASN A 210 -31.02 9.18 13.16
N ILE A 211 -31.23 10.34 12.53
CA ILE A 211 -31.42 11.64 13.20
C ILE A 211 -32.64 11.61 14.15
N GLN A 212 -33.77 11.08 13.67
CA GLN A 212 -34.99 11.00 14.44
C GLN A 212 -34.84 10.08 15.66
N HIS A 213 -34.20 8.92 15.48
CA HIS A 213 -34.01 7.97 16.57
C HIS A 213 -33.02 8.49 17.62
N PHE A 214 -31.91 9.13 17.24
CA PHE A 214 -30.97 9.68 18.21
C PHE A 214 -31.54 10.80 19.07
N ARG A 215 -32.41 11.65 18.51
CA ARG A 215 -33.13 12.66 19.31
C ARG A 215 -33.93 12.01 20.45
N VAL A 216 -34.60 10.88 20.18
CA VAL A 216 -35.38 10.14 21.19
C VAL A 216 -34.45 9.36 22.13
N LEU A 217 -33.53 8.56 21.59
CA LEU A 217 -32.63 7.68 22.34
C LEU A 217 -31.74 8.43 23.36
N PHE A 218 -31.33 9.65 23.02
CA PHE A 218 -30.51 10.49 23.87
C PHE A 218 -31.33 11.53 24.67
N ASP A 219 -32.67 11.53 24.56
CA ASP A 219 -33.60 12.50 25.16
C ASP A 219 -33.18 13.95 24.93
N ILE A 220 -33.00 14.34 23.66
CA ILE A 220 -32.45 15.66 23.31
C ILE A 220 -33.57 16.70 23.20
N THR A 221 -33.34 17.81 23.88
CA THR A 221 -34.24 18.94 24.08
C THR A 221 -33.61 20.24 23.59
N HIS A 222 -34.34 21.35 23.69
CA HIS A 222 -33.85 22.67 23.31
C HIS A 222 -32.88 23.31 24.33
N GLU A 223 -32.76 22.77 25.54
CA GLU A 223 -31.79 23.23 26.55
C GLU A 223 -30.39 22.59 26.39
N ASP A 224 -30.25 21.73 25.39
CA ASP A 224 -29.05 20.94 25.20
C ASP A 224 -28.01 21.63 24.29
N VAL A 225 -26.75 21.37 24.60
CA VAL A 225 -25.60 21.75 23.78
C VAL A 225 -24.91 20.47 23.28
N LEU A 226 -24.76 20.35 21.97
CA LEU A 226 -24.07 19.26 21.27
C LEU A 226 -22.76 19.78 20.70
N PHE A 227 -21.68 19.01 20.78
CA PHE A 227 -20.42 19.38 20.16
C PHE A 227 -20.26 18.77 18.76
N LEU A 228 -19.88 19.60 17.78
CA LEU A 228 -19.40 19.14 16.47
C LEU A 228 -17.97 18.60 16.60
N ALA A 229 -17.85 17.38 17.10
CA ALA A 229 -16.58 16.68 17.25
C ALA A 229 -16.00 16.28 15.88
N SER A 230 -16.83 15.66 15.03
CA SER A 230 -16.42 14.95 13.83
C SER A 230 -15.97 15.88 12.69
N PRO A 231 -14.99 15.48 11.85
CA PRO A 231 -14.68 16.18 10.60
C PRO A 231 -15.86 16.11 9.61
N LEU A 232 -16.02 17.13 8.76
CA LEU A 232 -17.12 17.19 7.79
C LEU A 232 -17.06 16.08 6.73
N THR A 233 -15.86 15.57 6.45
CA THR A 233 -15.62 14.43 5.54
C THR A 233 -16.03 13.08 6.14
N PHE A 234 -16.55 13.05 7.38
CA PHE A 234 -17.04 11.85 8.07
C PHE A 234 -18.54 12.01 8.39
N ASP A 235 -19.33 10.98 8.11
CA ASP A 235 -20.79 11.02 8.30
C ASP A 235 -21.32 11.27 9.74
N PRO A 236 -20.59 11.03 10.85
CA PRO A 236 -21.14 11.32 12.18
C PRO A 236 -21.29 12.83 12.42
N SER A 237 -20.59 13.67 11.65
CA SER A 237 -20.79 15.13 11.63
C SER A 237 -22.20 15.51 11.14
N VAL A 238 -22.79 14.73 10.22
CA VAL A 238 -24.18 14.90 9.77
C VAL A 238 -25.13 14.65 10.94
N VAL A 239 -24.87 13.60 11.73
CA VAL A 239 -25.65 13.26 12.92
C VAL A 239 -25.54 14.38 13.97
N GLU A 240 -24.33 14.84 14.29
CA GLU A 240 -24.09 15.95 15.24
C GLU A 240 -24.85 17.22 14.84
N ILE A 241 -24.74 17.66 13.58
CA ILE A 241 -25.41 18.87 13.06
C ILE A 241 -26.94 18.71 13.12
N PHE A 242 -27.49 17.66 12.50
CA PHE A 242 -28.93 17.58 12.28
C PHE A 242 -29.71 17.10 13.51
N VAL A 243 -29.11 16.30 14.41
CA VAL A 243 -29.74 15.97 15.70
C VAL A 243 -29.83 17.23 16.57
N SER A 244 -28.80 18.08 16.59
CA SER A 244 -28.86 19.36 17.31
C SER A 244 -30.00 20.24 16.77
N LEU A 245 -29.96 20.52 15.46
CA LEU A 245 -30.88 21.46 14.82
C LEU A 245 -32.33 20.98 14.79
N PHE A 246 -32.57 19.67 14.67
CA PHE A 246 -33.93 19.10 14.75
C PHE A 246 -34.51 19.15 16.18
N SER A 247 -33.67 19.20 17.21
CA SER A 247 -34.11 19.17 18.61
C SER A 247 -34.41 20.56 19.19
N GLY A 248 -34.05 21.64 18.49
CA GLY A 248 -34.06 23.00 19.04
C GLY A 248 -32.83 23.31 19.90
N ALA A 249 -31.84 22.41 19.91
CA ALA A 249 -30.62 22.47 20.69
C ALA A 249 -29.57 23.41 20.06
N CYS A 250 -28.48 23.68 20.77
CA CYS A 250 -27.36 24.49 20.27
C CYS A 250 -26.19 23.60 19.83
N LEU A 251 -25.70 23.81 18.61
CA LEU A 251 -24.50 23.17 18.09
C LEU A 251 -23.26 24.02 18.40
N LEU A 252 -22.35 23.50 19.23
CA LEU A 252 -21.05 24.10 19.51
C LEU A 252 -20.01 23.68 18.46
N ILE A 253 -19.34 24.67 17.89
CA ILE A 253 -18.23 24.51 16.94
C ILE A 253 -17.00 25.24 17.51
N VAL A 254 -15.85 24.58 17.53
CA VAL A 254 -14.54 25.19 17.86
C VAL A 254 -13.54 24.90 16.74
N PRO A 255 -12.58 25.78 16.45
CA PRO A 255 -11.60 25.57 15.39
C PRO A 255 -10.65 24.41 15.72
N THR A 256 -10.03 23.82 14.70
CA THR A 256 -9.08 22.71 14.84
C THR A 256 -7.93 23.04 15.80
N SER A 257 -7.49 24.30 15.86
CA SER A 257 -6.48 24.81 16.79
C SER A 257 -6.88 24.67 18.27
N VAL A 258 -8.16 24.59 18.61
CA VAL A 258 -8.65 24.25 19.96
C VAL A 258 -8.77 22.73 20.10
N LYS A 259 -9.34 22.05 19.10
CA LYS A 259 -9.55 20.58 19.11
C LYS A 259 -8.26 19.78 19.35
N VAL A 260 -7.09 20.31 18.95
CA VAL A 260 -5.81 19.60 19.11
C VAL A 260 -5.22 19.65 20.53
N PHE A 261 -5.65 20.57 21.40
CA PHE A 261 -5.15 20.69 22.77
C PHE A 261 -6.19 20.17 23.79
N PRO A 262 -5.94 19.04 24.47
CA PRO A 262 -6.98 18.37 25.25
C PRO A 262 -7.50 19.19 26.43
N SER A 263 -6.64 19.93 27.13
CA SER A 263 -7.04 20.84 28.21
C SER A 263 -7.94 21.97 27.71
N LYS A 264 -7.50 22.72 26.69
CA LYS A 264 -8.30 23.80 26.08
C LYS A 264 -9.63 23.29 25.54
N LEU A 265 -9.66 22.10 24.96
CA LEU A 265 -10.89 21.47 24.50
C LEU A 265 -11.80 21.13 25.69
N ALA A 266 -11.28 20.51 26.76
CA ALA A 266 -12.08 20.18 27.94
C ALA A 266 -12.66 21.44 28.61
N ASP A 267 -11.90 22.52 28.71
CA ASP A 267 -12.37 23.80 29.23
C ASP A 267 -13.47 24.41 28.35
N ALA A 268 -13.27 24.44 27.03
CA ALA A 268 -14.30 24.91 26.10
C ALA A 268 -15.59 24.08 26.24
N LEU A 269 -15.49 22.75 26.20
CA LEU A 269 -16.66 21.86 26.25
C LEU A 269 -17.39 21.92 27.60
N PHE A 270 -16.68 21.74 28.73
CA PHE A 270 -17.33 21.46 30.01
C PHE A 270 -17.36 22.66 30.96
N SER A 271 -16.33 23.51 30.93
CA SER A 271 -16.21 24.70 31.79
C SER A 271 -16.96 25.90 31.21
N HIS A 272 -16.77 26.21 29.93
CA HIS A 272 -17.38 27.38 29.27
C HIS A 272 -18.79 27.11 28.72
N HIS A 273 -18.93 26.10 27.85
CA HIS A 273 -20.18 25.87 27.09
C HIS A 273 -21.10 24.80 27.68
N ARG A 274 -20.66 24.09 28.71
CA ARG A 274 -21.41 23.06 29.44
C ARG A 274 -22.08 22.02 28.52
N VAL A 275 -21.30 21.43 27.60
CA VAL A 275 -21.74 20.44 26.62
C VAL A 275 -22.42 19.23 27.26
N THR A 276 -23.59 18.90 26.71
CA THR A 276 -24.53 17.91 27.27
C THR A 276 -24.55 16.58 26.52
N VAL A 277 -24.28 16.60 25.21
CA VAL A 277 -24.05 15.40 24.38
C VAL A 277 -22.68 15.51 23.73
N LEU A 278 -21.91 14.43 23.83
CA LEU A 278 -20.68 14.23 23.07
C LEU A 278 -20.80 12.93 22.29
N GLN A 279 -20.83 13.05 20.95
CA GLN A 279 -20.51 11.94 20.06
C GLN A 279 -19.01 12.05 19.73
N ALA A 280 -18.26 10.96 19.84
CA ALA A 280 -16.81 10.97 19.63
C ALA A 280 -16.30 9.58 19.19
N THR A 281 -15.07 9.53 18.67
CA THR A 281 -14.36 8.25 18.59
C THR A 281 -13.72 7.91 19.96
N PRO A 282 -13.52 6.62 20.28
CA PRO A 282 -12.69 6.18 21.39
C PRO A 282 -11.32 6.88 21.44
N THR A 283 -10.65 7.06 20.30
CA THR A 283 -9.36 7.76 20.21
C THR A 283 -9.45 9.24 20.59
N LEU A 284 -10.49 9.96 20.16
CA LEU A 284 -10.71 11.35 20.58
C LEU A 284 -10.94 11.46 22.10
N LEU A 285 -11.62 10.49 22.71
CA LEU A 285 -11.78 10.46 24.17
C LEU A 285 -10.45 10.18 24.88
N ARG A 286 -9.65 9.23 24.39
CA ARG A 286 -8.31 8.92 24.94
C ARG A 286 -7.36 10.11 24.90
N ARG A 287 -7.49 11.01 23.91
CA ARG A 287 -6.70 12.24 23.78
C ARG A 287 -6.76 13.14 25.01
N PHE A 288 -7.84 13.10 25.81
CA PHE A 288 -7.92 13.86 27.06
C PHE A 288 -6.95 13.34 28.15
N GLY A 289 -6.55 12.07 28.11
CA GLY A 289 -5.80 11.41 29.18
C GLY A 289 -6.70 10.95 30.33
N CYS A 290 -6.33 9.86 31.01
CA CYS A 290 -7.17 9.23 32.05
C CYS A 290 -7.53 10.21 33.18
N GLU A 291 -6.60 11.08 33.55
CA GLU A 291 -6.81 12.06 34.61
C GLU A 291 -7.88 13.10 34.26
N LEU A 292 -7.78 13.75 33.10
CA LEU A 292 -8.72 14.80 32.67
C LEU A 292 -10.09 14.22 32.32
N ILE A 293 -10.14 12.98 31.80
CA ILE A 293 -11.42 12.27 31.63
C ILE A 293 -12.11 12.11 33.00
N LYS A 294 -11.38 11.68 34.02
CA LYS A 294 -11.95 11.41 35.36
C LYS A 294 -12.26 12.66 36.17
N SER A 295 -11.42 13.69 36.08
CA SER A 295 -11.56 14.94 36.85
C SER A 295 -12.52 15.95 36.21
N THR A 296 -12.65 15.94 34.88
CA THR A 296 -13.50 16.89 34.14
C THR A 296 -14.60 16.18 33.35
N VAL A 297 -14.26 15.41 32.30
CA VAL A 297 -15.21 14.91 31.27
C VAL A 297 -16.32 14.04 31.86
N LEU A 298 -15.92 13.03 32.64
CA LEU A 298 -16.76 12.04 33.32
C LEU A 298 -16.69 12.23 34.84
N SER A 299 -16.56 13.47 35.31
CA SER A 299 -16.60 13.83 36.73
C SER A 299 -18.01 13.74 37.32
N ALA A 300 -18.13 13.93 38.63
CA ALA A 300 -19.43 14.05 39.32
C ALA A 300 -20.17 15.36 38.99
N HIS A 301 -19.46 16.38 38.51
CA HIS A 301 -19.97 17.74 38.27
C HIS A 301 -20.04 18.11 36.78
N THR A 302 -19.70 17.16 35.90
CA THR A 302 -19.78 17.33 34.45
C THR A 302 -21.20 17.70 34.01
N SER A 303 -21.27 18.50 32.96
CA SER A 303 -22.51 18.81 32.22
C SER A 303 -22.93 17.67 31.27
N LEU A 304 -22.04 16.72 31.00
CA LEU A 304 -22.23 15.66 30.01
C LEU A 304 -23.24 14.60 30.50
N ARG A 305 -24.45 14.60 29.92
CA ARG A 305 -25.49 13.56 30.20
C ARG A 305 -25.40 12.36 29.27
N VAL A 306 -24.87 12.53 28.06
CA VAL A 306 -24.74 11.47 27.04
C VAL A 306 -23.35 11.49 26.42
N LEU A 307 -22.66 10.37 26.49
CA LEU A 307 -21.42 10.09 25.76
C LEU A 307 -21.69 8.93 24.79
N ALA A 308 -21.59 9.17 23.50
CA ALA A 308 -21.74 8.15 22.47
C ALA A 308 -20.39 7.94 21.76
N LEU A 309 -19.87 6.72 21.83
CA LEU A 309 -18.61 6.33 21.20
C LEU A 309 -18.87 5.38 20.04
N GLY A 310 -18.20 5.59 18.91
CA GLY A 310 -18.29 4.70 17.76
C GLY A 310 -17.23 4.96 16.71
N GLY A 311 -17.24 4.14 15.65
CA GLY A 311 -16.36 4.27 14.48
C GLY A 311 -14.97 3.63 14.66
N GLU A 312 -14.68 3.10 15.84
CA GLU A 312 -13.49 2.35 16.21
C GLU A 312 -13.89 1.26 17.23
N ALA A 313 -12.99 0.32 17.56
CA ALA A 313 -13.24 -0.67 18.59
C ALA A 313 -13.57 -0.01 19.95
N PHE A 314 -14.69 -0.41 20.56
CA PHE A 314 -15.18 0.21 21.79
C PHE A 314 -14.26 -0.10 23.00
N PRO A 315 -14.02 0.84 23.94
CA PRO A 315 -13.20 0.59 25.12
C PRO A 315 -13.77 -0.53 25.99
N SER A 316 -12.92 -1.30 26.67
CA SER A 316 -13.39 -2.32 27.59
C SER A 316 -14.08 -1.71 28.82
N LEU A 317 -14.90 -2.52 29.50
CA LEU A 317 -15.64 -2.08 30.69
C LEU A 317 -14.69 -1.63 31.80
N THR A 318 -13.55 -2.30 31.96
CA THR A 318 -12.47 -1.95 32.91
C THR A 318 -11.96 -0.53 32.66
N VAL A 319 -11.66 -0.19 31.40
CA VAL A 319 -11.18 1.14 31.00
C VAL A 319 -12.26 2.21 31.26
N LEU A 320 -13.53 1.93 30.92
CA LEU A 320 -14.64 2.86 31.20
C LEU A 320 -14.86 3.10 32.70
N GLN A 321 -14.77 2.06 33.52
CA GLN A 321 -14.85 2.17 34.98
C GLN A 321 -13.71 3.02 35.55
N ARG A 322 -12.49 2.87 35.02
CA ARG A 322 -11.31 3.66 35.42
C ARG A 322 -11.48 5.15 35.09
N TRP A 323 -11.97 5.45 33.88
CA TRP A 323 -12.28 6.79 33.39
C TRP A 323 -13.43 7.48 34.15
N ARG A 324 -14.39 6.71 34.69
CA ARG A 324 -15.55 7.26 35.37
C ARG A 324 -15.18 7.85 36.74
N GLY A 325 -15.51 9.13 36.95
CA GLY A 325 -15.44 9.77 38.25
C GLY A 325 -16.52 9.24 39.21
N LYS A 326 -16.20 9.12 40.50
CA LYS A 326 -17.15 8.65 41.51
C LYS A 326 -18.37 9.59 41.57
N GLY A 327 -19.57 9.04 41.33
CA GLY A 327 -20.82 9.81 41.33
C GLY A 327 -21.19 10.46 39.99
N ASN A 328 -20.42 10.20 38.93
CA ASN A 328 -20.80 10.53 37.56
C ASN A 328 -22.12 9.85 37.16
N LYS A 329 -22.91 10.52 36.31
CA LYS A 329 -24.23 10.06 35.82
C LYS A 329 -24.34 10.09 34.29
N THR A 330 -23.21 10.19 33.58
CA THR A 330 -23.18 10.21 32.12
C THR A 330 -23.60 8.85 31.59
N ARG A 331 -24.62 8.83 30.71
CA ARG A 331 -25.03 7.63 29.99
C ARG A 331 -24.05 7.36 28.85
N ILE A 332 -23.43 6.19 28.84
CA ILE A 332 -22.47 5.79 27.81
C ILE A 332 -23.16 4.87 26.79
N PHE A 333 -22.92 5.12 25.50
CA PHE A 333 -23.45 4.33 24.39
C PHE A 333 -22.31 3.88 23.47
N ASN A 334 -22.34 2.61 23.07
CA ASN A 334 -21.59 2.05 21.95
C ASN A 334 -22.42 2.21 20.67
N LEU A 335 -21.86 2.81 19.63
CA LEU A 335 -22.48 2.98 18.32
C LEU A 335 -21.64 2.26 17.25
N TYR A 336 -22.30 1.46 16.42
CA TYR A 336 -21.66 0.75 15.32
C TYR A 336 -22.40 1.02 14.00
N GLY A 337 -21.67 1.14 12.90
CA GLY A 337 -22.21 1.40 11.57
C GLY A 337 -21.12 1.69 10.55
N VAL A 338 -21.51 1.86 9.29
CA VAL A 338 -20.61 2.10 8.15
C VAL A 338 -21.24 3.13 7.20
N THR A 339 -20.41 3.93 6.53
CA THR A 339 -20.87 5.01 5.64
C THR A 339 -21.73 4.49 4.49
N GLU A 340 -21.43 3.30 3.97
CA GLU A 340 -22.20 2.60 2.92
C GLU A 340 -23.66 2.31 3.29
N VAL A 341 -24.04 2.41 4.57
CA VAL A 341 -25.43 2.29 5.07
C VAL A 341 -25.83 3.52 5.92
N SER A 342 -25.23 4.67 5.63
CA SER A 342 -25.51 5.98 6.25
C SER A 342 -25.28 6.00 7.77
N SER A 343 -24.01 6.17 8.13
CA SER A 343 -23.53 6.33 9.50
C SER A 343 -23.91 5.16 10.42
N TRP A 344 -24.33 5.45 11.65
CA TRP A 344 -24.67 4.44 12.64
C TRP A 344 -25.81 3.51 12.20
N ALA A 345 -25.71 2.24 12.59
CA ALA A 345 -26.64 1.16 12.26
C ALA A 345 -27.18 0.45 13.51
N THR A 346 -26.37 0.28 14.57
CA THR A 346 -26.79 -0.27 15.86
C THR A 346 -26.35 0.62 17.03
N PHE A 347 -26.96 0.40 18.18
CA PHE A 347 -26.59 1.05 19.43
C PHE A 347 -26.69 0.06 20.61
N TYR A 348 -25.79 0.21 21.58
CA TYR A 348 -25.91 -0.41 22.89
C TYR A 348 -25.69 0.63 23.98
N ARG A 349 -26.65 0.79 24.88
CA ARG A 349 -26.48 1.62 26.09
C ARG A 349 -25.82 0.77 27.17
N ILE A 350 -24.66 1.20 27.69
CA ILE A 350 -24.01 0.50 28.79
C ILE A 350 -24.91 0.62 30.05
N PRO A 351 -25.33 -0.48 30.67
CA PRO A 351 -26.12 -0.45 31.89
C PRO A 351 -25.33 0.11 33.09
N GLU A 352 -26.03 0.83 33.96
CA GLU A 352 -25.43 1.51 35.12
C GLU A 352 -24.90 0.54 36.18
N ASP A 353 -25.55 -0.61 36.36
CA ASP A 353 -25.08 -1.69 37.22
C ASP A 353 -23.73 -2.27 36.76
N ILE A 354 -23.50 -2.36 35.44
CA ILE A 354 -22.23 -2.81 34.88
C ILE A 354 -21.13 -1.77 35.11
N LEU A 355 -21.42 -0.49 34.89
CA LEU A 355 -20.46 0.61 35.10
C LEU A 355 -20.11 0.85 36.59
N ASN A 356 -20.91 0.35 37.53
CA ASN A 356 -20.67 0.48 38.97
C ASN A 356 -20.29 -0.85 39.66
N SER A 357 -20.23 -1.95 38.91
CA SER A 357 -19.87 -3.29 39.42
C SER A 357 -18.36 -3.39 39.68
N PRO A 358 -17.91 -3.82 40.88
CA PRO A 358 -16.49 -4.08 41.16
C PRO A 358 -15.99 -5.40 40.55
N VAL A 359 -16.88 -6.22 39.98
CA VAL A 359 -16.53 -7.48 39.31
C VAL A 359 -15.99 -7.18 37.91
N LYS A 360 -14.72 -7.53 37.67
CA LYS A 360 -14.14 -7.57 36.31
C LYS A 360 -15.00 -8.47 35.42
N ARG A 361 -15.29 -8.02 34.19
CA ARG A 361 -15.92 -8.83 33.16
C ARG A 361 -15.02 -8.84 31.94
N ASP A 362 -14.52 -10.01 31.59
CA ASP A 362 -13.54 -10.21 30.52
C ASP A 362 -14.21 -10.28 29.12
N SER A 363 -15.50 -9.90 29.04
CA SER A 363 -16.30 -9.95 27.82
C SER A 363 -16.28 -8.60 27.07
N PRO A 364 -16.06 -8.59 25.74
CA PRO A 364 -16.17 -7.37 24.94
C PRO A 364 -17.60 -6.78 25.00
N VAL A 365 -17.71 -5.49 24.69
CA VAL A 365 -19.01 -4.78 24.69
C VAL A 365 -19.80 -5.13 23.43
N GLN A 366 -21.06 -5.49 23.58
CA GLN A 366 -21.94 -5.84 22.47
C GLN A 366 -22.28 -4.63 21.58
N LEU A 367 -22.59 -4.89 20.31
CA LEU A 367 -23.02 -3.90 19.32
C LEU A 367 -24.49 -3.49 19.49
N GLY A 368 -25.27 -4.30 20.21
CA GLY A 368 -26.65 -4.02 20.61
C GLY A 368 -27.65 -4.02 19.46
N SER A 369 -28.73 -3.24 19.64
CA SER A 369 -29.93 -3.32 18.82
C SER A 369 -29.86 -2.42 17.58
N PRO A 370 -30.56 -2.77 16.47
CA PRO A 370 -30.67 -1.91 15.30
C PRO A 370 -31.30 -0.54 15.59
N LEU A 371 -30.82 0.50 14.92
CA LEU A 371 -31.45 1.81 14.87
C LEU A 371 -32.69 1.79 13.96
N LEU A 372 -33.59 2.75 14.14
CA LEU A 372 -34.83 2.89 13.38
C LEU A 372 -34.63 2.70 11.85
N GLY A 373 -35.45 1.83 11.26
CA GLY A 373 -35.42 1.51 9.83
C GLY A 373 -34.25 0.61 9.38
N THR A 374 -33.31 0.27 10.27
CA THR A 374 -32.14 -0.57 9.95
C THR A 374 -32.45 -2.04 10.19
N VAL A 375 -32.06 -2.89 9.24
CA VAL A 375 -32.01 -4.34 9.35
C VAL A 375 -30.55 -4.76 9.48
N VAL A 376 -30.28 -5.70 10.39
CA VAL A 376 -28.96 -6.26 10.66
C VAL A 376 -29.07 -7.77 10.53
N GLU A 377 -28.17 -8.37 9.75
CA GLU A 377 -28.05 -9.82 9.64
C GLU A 377 -26.58 -10.22 9.85
N VAL A 378 -26.35 -11.35 10.50
CA VAL A 378 -25.04 -12.00 10.53
C VAL A 378 -25.12 -13.22 9.63
N ARG A 379 -24.17 -13.39 8.70
CA ARG A 379 -24.17 -14.50 7.74
C ARG A 379 -22.85 -15.28 7.73
N ASP A 380 -22.93 -16.56 7.45
CA ASP A 380 -21.77 -17.44 7.30
C ASP A 380 -21.10 -17.30 5.91
N ALA A 381 -20.07 -18.10 5.65
CA ALA A 381 -19.38 -18.11 4.36
C ALA A 381 -20.25 -18.61 3.17
N ASN A 382 -21.38 -19.27 3.44
CA ASN A 382 -22.35 -19.74 2.46
C ASN A 382 -23.51 -18.75 2.25
N GLY A 383 -23.54 -17.64 3.01
CA GLY A 383 -24.62 -16.65 3.01
C GLY A 383 -25.83 -17.02 3.87
N SER A 384 -25.75 -18.07 4.68
CA SER A 384 -26.82 -18.50 5.61
C SER A 384 -26.80 -17.64 6.88
N PRO A 385 -27.96 -17.35 7.50
CA PRO A 385 -28.03 -16.57 8.73
C PRO A 385 -27.39 -17.30 9.92
N VAL A 386 -26.63 -16.57 10.73
CA VAL A 386 -25.96 -17.05 11.94
C VAL A 386 -26.68 -16.47 13.16
N HIS A 387 -27.27 -17.35 13.96
CA HIS A 387 -27.98 -16.98 15.20
C HIS A 387 -27.16 -17.25 16.47
N GLU A 388 -26.08 -18.03 16.36
CA GLU A 388 -25.12 -18.34 17.43
C GLU A 388 -23.78 -18.70 16.75
N GLY A 389 -22.65 -18.24 17.29
CA GLY A 389 -21.32 -18.43 16.68
C GLY A 389 -20.88 -17.28 15.76
N THR A 390 -19.82 -17.49 14.98
CA THR A 390 -19.13 -16.42 14.23
C THR A 390 -19.62 -16.25 12.80
N GLY A 391 -19.82 -14.99 12.36
CA GLY A 391 -20.16 -14.65 10.98
C GLY A 391 -19.85 -13.20 10.60
N GLN A 392 -20.14 -12.83 9.35
CA GLN A 392 -19.95 -11.48 8.79
C GLN A 392 -21.22 -10.66 8.92
N VAL A 393 -21.10 -9.37 9.25
CA VAL A 393 -22.26 -8.46 9.36
C VAL A 393 -22.71 -7.95 7.99
N PHE A 394 -24.03 -7.95 7.80
CA PHE A 394 -24.75 -7.35 6.68
C PHE A 394 -25.74 -6.32 7.22
N LEU A 395 -25.74 -5.12 6.62
CA LEU A 395 -26.55 -3.99 7.04
C LEU A 395 -27.42 -3.48 5.90
N GLY A 396 -28.63 -3.06 6.19
CA GLY A 396 -29.55 -2.47 5.21
C GLY A 396 -30.89 -2.13 5.85
N GLY A 397 -31.98 -2.41 5.14
CA GLY A 397 -33.35 -2.07 5.52
C GLY A 397 -34.08 -1.39 4.36
N GLU A 398 -35.41 -1.30 4.43
CA GLU A 398 -36.27 -0.92 3.30
C GLU A 398 -35.80 0.38 2.60
N HIS A 399 -35.56 1.43 3.37
CA HIS A 399 -35.04 2.73 2.89
C HIS A 399 -33.60 3.03 3.32
N ARG A 400 -32.93 2.09 4.00
CA ARG A 400 -31.53 2.23 4.47
C ARG A 400 -30.56 1.78 3.39
N VAL A 401 -30.60 2.49 2.26
CA VAL A 401 -29.85 2.21 1.05
C VAL A 401 -29.07 3.46 0.62
N CYS A 402 -27.76 3.33 0.45
CA CYS A 402 -26.91 4.34 -0.21
C CYS A 402 -26.50 3.87 -1.61
N PHE A 403 -26.16 4.82 -2.48
CA PHE A 403 -25.55 4.55 -3.78
C PHE A 403 -24.03 4.55 -3.64
N LEU A 404 -23.37 3.54 -4.19
CA LEU A 404 -21.92 3.37 -4.20
C LEU A 404 -21.38 3.58 -5.62
N ASP A 405 -20.31 4.37 -5.73
CA ASP A 405 -19.55 4.61 -6.95
C ASP A 405 -20.41 5.02 -8.17
N ASP A 406 -20.71 4.09 -9.08
CA ASP A 406 -21.46 4.32 -10.34
C ASP A 406 -22.92 3.83 -10.28
N GLU A 407 -23.44 3.46 -9.10
CA GLU A 407 -24.84 3.04 -8.93
C GLU A 407 -25.83 4.20 -9.14
N VAL A 408 -26.73 4.04 -10.13
CA VAL A 408 -27.79 5.03 -10.45
C VAL A 408 -29.14 4.62 -9.88
N MET A 409 -29.42 3.31 -9.83
CA MET A 409 -30.68 2.75 -9.35
C MET A 409 -30.40 1.50 -8.51
N VAL A 410 -30.96 1.45 -7.29
CA VAL A 410 -30.72 0.36 -6.33
C VAL A 410 -32.05 -0.14 -5.76
N PRO A 411 -32.31 -1.46 -5.70
CA PRO A 411 -33.54 -1.99 -5.08
C PRO A 411 -33.69 -1.57 -3.61
N LEU A 412 -34.92 -1.29 -3.18
CA LEU A 412 -35.23 -1.12 -1.75
C LEU A 412 -34.95 -2.42 -0.97
N GLY A 413 -34.55 -2.28 0.30
CA GLY A 413 -34.18 -3.43 1.14
C GLY A 413 -32.83 -4.08 0.78
N THR A 414 -31.99 -3.41 -0.02
CA THR A 414 -30.64 -3.91 -0.35
C THR A 414 -29.77 -4.03 0.90
N MET A 415 -29.22 -5.23 1.15
CA MET A 415 -28.29 -5.50 2.25
C MET A 415 -26.83 -5.43 1.75
N ARG A 416 -25.99 -4.64 2.43
CA ARG A 416 -24.55 -4.49 2.13
C ARG A 416 -23.72 -5.27 3.15
N ALA A 417 -22.72 -6.01 2.67
CA ALA A 417 -21.70 -6.62 3.53
C ALA A 417 -20.75 -5.54 4.07
N THR A 418 -20.49 -5.50 5.37
CA THR A 418 -19.63 -4.45 5.97
C THR A 418 -18.13 -4.76 5.88
N GLY A 419 -17.80 -6.06 5.85
CA GLY A 419 -16.43 -6.57 5.99
C GLY A 419 -16.04 -6.94 7.44
N ASP A 420 -16.91 -6.58 8.39
CA ASP A 420 -16.71 -6.79 9.82
C ASP A 420 -17.23 -8.17 10.23
N PHE A 421 -16.53 -8.80 11.17
CA PHE A 421 -16.93 -10.09 11.74
C PHE A 421 -17.37 -9.92 13.19
N VAL A 422 -18.39 -10.69 13.57
CA VAL A 422 -18.93 -10.76 14.92
C VAL A 422 -19.05 -12.21 15.38
N THR A 423 -19.00 -12.45 16.68
CA THR A 423 -19.61 -13.63 17.30
C THR A 423 -20.98 -13.23 17.82
N VAL A 424 -22.01 -13.97 17.41
CA VAL A 424 -23.32 -13.94 18.06
C VAL A 424 -23.29 -14.91 19.23
N LYS A 425 -23.69 -14.45 20.41
CA LYS A 425 -23.85 -15.28 21.60
C LYS A 425 -25.11 -14.86 22.36
N ASP A 426 -25.99 -15.82 22.66
CA ASP A 426 -27.26 -15.57 23.34
C ASP A 426 -28.14 -14.54 22.57
N GLY A 427 -27.96 -14.46 21.24
CA GLY A 427 -28.59 -13.47 20.36
C GLY A 427 -27.90 -12.10 20.29
N GLU A 428 -26.89 -11.83 21.12
CA GLU A 428 -26.15 -10.56 21.16
C GLU A 428 -24.88 -10.61 20.29
N MET A 429 -24.57 -9.50 19.61
CA MET A 429 -23.45 -9.41 18.67
C MET A 429 -22.20 -8.79 19.32
N PHE A 430 -21.07 -9.50 19.27
CA PHE A 430 -19.77 -9.05 19.78
C PHE A 430 -18.76 -8.90 18.64
N PHE A 431 -18.15 -7.72 18.51
CA PHE A 431 -17.21 -7.40 17.43
C PHE A 431 -15.88 -8.16 17.57
N LEU A 432 -15.38 -8.74 16.47
CA LEU A 432 -14.11 -9.47 16.41
C LEU A 432 -13.01 -8.74 15.63
N GLY A 433 -13.34 -7.61 14.98
CA GLY A 433 -12.49 -6.94 14.01
C GLY A 433 -12.89 -7.21 12.57
N ARG A 434 -12.09 -6.67 11.64
CA ARG A 434 -12.29 -6.85 10.20
C ARG A 434 -11.38 -7.93 9.63
N LYS A 435 -11.83 -8.59 8.56
CA LYS A 435 -11.04 -9.64 7.89
C LYS A 435 -9.80 -9.09 7.17
N ASP A 436 -9.82 -7.81 6.80
CA ASP A 436 -8.77 -7.08 6.08
C ASP A 436 -7.76 -6.37 7.01
N SER A 437 -8.12 -6.07 8.27
CA SER A 437 -7.22 -5.43 9.25
C SER A 437 -6.41 -6.42 10.11
N GLN A 438 -6.75 -7.72 10.10
CA GLN A 438 -6.02 -8.74 10.87
C GLN A 438 -4.63 -9.03 10.27
N ILE A 439 -3.60 -8.88 11.10
CA ILE A 439 -2.22 -9.27 10.75
C ILE A 439 -2.05 -10.78 10.92
N LYS A 440 -1.06 -11.36 10.22
CA LYS A 440 -0.70 -12.79 10.36
C LYS A 440 0.70 -12.92 10.95
N ARG A 441 0.81 -13.36 12.20
CA ARG A 441 2.06 -13.50 12.97
C ARG A 441 2.21 -14.93 13.48
N HIS A 442 3.39 -15.53 13.28
CA HIS A 442 3.69 -16.94 13.58
C HIS A 442 2.60 -17.93 13.08
N GLY A 443 2.14 -17.74 11.84
CA GLY A 443 1.10 -18.56 11.22
C GLY A 443 -0.35 -18.28 11.65
N LYS A 444 -0.56 -17.62 12.79
CA LYS A 444 -1.87 -17.29 13.37
C LYS A 444 -2.32 -15.89 12.96
N ARG A 445 -3.63 -15.64 12.96
CA ARG A 445 -4.19 -14.29 12.80
C ARG A 445 -4.29 -13.59 14.14
N LEU A 446 -3.95 -12.31 14.15
CA LEU A 446 -3.99 -11.46 15.33
C LEU A 446 -4.70 -10.15 14.98
N ASN A 447 -5.62 -9.72 15.83
CA ASN A 447 -6.11 -8.34 15.80
C ASN A 447 -5.22 -7.50 16.74
N THR A 448 -4.58 -6.45 16.20
CA THR A 448 -3.74 -5.52 16.97
C THR A 448 -4.54 -4.71 17.99
N GLU A 449 -5.83 -4.48 17.72
CA GLU A 449 -6.76 -3.79 18.62
C GLU A 449 -6.97 -4.56 19.93
N LEU A 450 -6.98 -5.91 19.87
CA LEU A 450 -7.12 -6.76 21.06
C LEU A 450 -5.89 -6.62 21.98
N VAL A 451 -4.69 -6.58 21.40
CA VAL A 451 -3.44 -6.36 22.16
C VAL A 451 -3.44 -4.98 22.80
N GLN A 452 -3.95 -3.97 22.10
CA GLN A 452 -4.09 -2.62 22.64
C GLN A 452 -5.09 -2.58 23.79
N GLN A 453 -6.28 -3.20 23.64
CA GLN A 453 -7.29 -3.28 24.70
C GLN A 453 -6.73 -3.93 25.97
N VAL A 454 -6.11 -5.12 25.86
CA VAL A 454 -5.55 -5.84 27.01
C VAL A 454 -4.43 -5.03 27.69
N ALA A 455 -3.60 -4.31 26.93
CA ALA A 455 -2.59 -3.43 27.50
C ALA A 455 -3.18 -2.23 28.27
N GLU A 456 -4.33 -1.69 27.87
CA GLU A 456 -4.98 -0.56 28.57
C GLU A 456 -5.74 -0.95 29.84
N GLU A 457 -6.01 -2.25 30.04
CA GLU A 457 -6.58 -2.76 31.29
C GLU A 457 -5.57 -2.85 32.44
N LEU A 458 -4.28 -2.67 32.15
CA LEU A 458 -3.22 -2.65 33.15
C LEU A 458 -3.18 -1.31 33.88
N ASP A 459 -3.18 -1.34 35.22
CA ASP A 459 -3.22 -0.13 36.06
C ASP A 459 -2.05 0.84 35.78
N GLN A 460 -0.91 0.35 35.31
CA GLN A 460 0.28 1.17 35.06
C GLN A 460 0.30 1.85 33.66
N VAL A 461 -0.64 1.49 32.78
CA VAL A 461 -0.83 2.10 31.45
C VAL A 461 -1.87 3.21 31.55
N GLU A 462 -1.58 4.42 31.05
CA GLU A 462 -2.57 5.50 30.92
C GLU A 462 -3.23 5.51 29.53
N SER A 463 -2.44 5.27 28.48
CA SER A 463 -2.93 5.00 27.13
C SER A 463 -1.86 4.27 26.34
N CYS A 464 -2.23 3.51 25.32
CA CYS A 464 -1.26 2.85 24.46
C CYS A 464 -1.69 2.80 22.99
N ALA A 465 -0.75 2.46 22.11
CA ALA A 465 -1.01 2.14 20.71
C ALA A 465 -0.16 0.95 20.27
N VAL A 466 -0.73 0.11 19.41
CA VAL A 466 -0.06 -1.06 18.85
C VAL A 466 0.22 -0.81 17.36
N MET A 467 1.47 -1.00 16.95
CA MET A 467 1.92 -0.82 15.56
C MET A 467 2.56 -2.09 15.02
N TRP A 468 2.17 -2.48 13.80
CA TRP A 468 2.78 -3.59 13.08
C TRP A 468 3.93 -3.09 12.21
N TYR A 469 5.09 -2.92 12.81
CA TYR A 469 6.29 -2.36 12.17
C TYR A 469 6.89 -3.34 11.17
N ASN A 470 7.20 -2.82 9.97
CA ASN A 470 7.78 -3.58 8.83
C ASN A 470 7.04 -4.86 8.42
N GLN A 471 5.81 -5.07 8.90
CA GLN A 471 5.08 -6.33 8.79
C GLN A 471 5.73 -7.53 9.51
N GLU A 472 6.62 -7.27 10.45
CA GLU A 472 7.42 -8.28 11.16
C GLU A 472 7.30 -8.18 12.69
N LYS A 473 7.30 -6.96 13.23
CA LYS A 473 7.33 -6.68 14.67
C LYS A 473 6.09 -5.98 15.19
N LEU A 474 5.60 -6.42 16.33
CA LEU A 474 4.49 -5.86 17.07
C LEU A 474 5.02 -4.90 18.14
N ILE A 475 4.93 -3.61 17.90
CA ILE A 475 5.44 -2.57 18.80
C ILE A 475 4.30 -2.05 19.66
N LEU A 476 4.46 -2.07 20.98
CA LEU A 476 3.51 -1.47 21.93
C LEU A 476 4.10 -0.16 22.47
N PHE A 477 3.49 0.95 22.09
CA PHE A 477 3.81 2.27 22.64
C PHE A 477 2.92 2.54 23.84
N ILE A 478 3.51 2.97 24.95
CA ILE A 478 2.82 3.16 26.23
C ILE A 478 3.11 4.55 26.76
N ALA A 479 2.05 5.32 27.01
CA ALA A 479 2.10 6.46 27.91
C ALA A 479 1.92 5.96 29.35
N SER A 480 2.91 6.22 30.20
CA SER A 480 2.93 5.85 31.62
C SER A 480 3.40 7.03 32.47
N LYS A 481 2.95 7.07 33.73
CA LYS A 481 3.36 8.08 34.72
C LYS A 481 4.52 7.63 35.61
N VAL A 482 5.07 6.43 35.36
CA VAL A 482 6.12 5.82 36.19
C VAL A 482 7.20 5.26 35.25
N ASP A 483 8.47 5.51 35.55
CA ASP A 483 9.59 5.17 34.65
C ASP A 483 10.00 3.68 34.68
N LEU A 484 9.63 2.96 35.74
CA LEU A 484 10.11 1.60 36.05
C LEU A 484 9.04 0.51 35.83
N VAL A 485 8.51 0.40 34.60
CA VAL A 485 7.27 -0.37 34.36
C VAL A 485 7.37 -1.43 33.25
N LYS A 486 8.34 -1.37 32.34
CA LYS A 486 8.40 -2.25 31.14
C LYS A 486 8.31 -3.74 31.48
N ASP A 487 9.17 -4.24 32.36
CA ASP A 487 9.22 -5.67 32.70
C ASP A 487 7.99 -6.14 33.46
N CYS A 488 7.36 -5.25 34.23
CA CYS A 488 6.11 -5.54 34.94
C CYS A 488 4.95 -5.66 33.94
N ILE A 489 4.78 -4.69 33.03
CA ILE A 489 3.77 -4.76 31.98
C ILE A 489 3.96 -6.00 31.11
N PHE A 490 5.19 -6.33 30.70
CA PHE A 490 5.42 -7.50 29.87
C PHE A 490 5.03 -8.81 30.58
N LYS A 491 5.32 -8.93 31.89
CA LYS A 491 4.92 -10.07 32.72
C LYS A 491 3.41 -10.15 32.96
N GLU A 492 2.69 -9.04 33.04
CA GLU A 492 1.22 -9.05 33.11
C GLU A 492 0.61 -9.41 31.74
N LEU A 493 1.10 -8.84 30.64
CA LEU A 493 0.68 -9.19 29.28
C LEU A 493 0.89 -10.69 28.98
N GLN A 494 1.95 -11.30 29.51
CA GLN A 494 2.23 -12.74 29.39
C GLN A 494 1.16 -13.65 30.02
N LYS A 495 0.34 -13.15 30.96
CA LYS A 495 -0.74 -13.93 31.59
C LYS A 495 -2.02 -13.89 30.75
N GLU A 496 -2.31 -12.74 30.15
CA GLU A 496 -3.57 -12.47 29.44
C GLU A 496 -3.48 -12.73 27.92
N LEU A 497 -2.29 -12.56 27.31
CA LEU A 497 -2.08 -12.72 25.87
C LEU A 497 -1.33 -14.02 25.53
N PRO A 498 -1.75 -14.77 24.50
CA PRO A 498 -0.98 -15.90 24.00
C PRO A 498 0.34 -15.44 23.39
N THR A 499 1.38 -16.28 23.40
CA THR A 499 2.77 -15.91 23.04
C THR A 499 2.91 -15.13 21.73
N HIS A 500 2.16 -15.53 20.69
CA HIS A 500 2.15 -14.89 19.36
C HIS A 500 1.47 -13.51 19.29
N ALA A 501 0.84 -13.06 20.39
CA ALA A 501 0.20 -11.75 20.55
C ALA A 501 1.01 -10.80 21.44
N LEU A 502 2.08 -11.27 22.08
CA LEU A 502 2.95 -10.44 22.91
C LEU A 502 3.76 -9.46 22.05
N PRO A 503 3.86 -8.17 22.41
CA PRO A 503 4.71 -7.22 21.70
C PRO A 503 6.17 -7.67 21.63
N ASP A 504 6.85 -7.40 20.51
CA ASP A 504 8.30 -7.62 20.35
C ASP A 504 9.11 -6.54 21.07
N ASP A 505 8.57 -5.32 21.16
CA ASP A 505 9.17 -4.17 21.85
C ASP A 505 8.10 -3.37 22.60
N ILE A 506 8.46 -2.87 23.79
CA ILE A 506 7.68 -1.89 24.56
C ILE A 506 8.42 -0.55 24.59
N VAL A 507 7.81 0.47 24.01
CA VAL A 507 8.33 1.84 23.93
C VAL A 507 7.55 2.73 24.90
N LEU A 508 8.25 3.38 25.84
CA LEU A 508 7.63 4.42 26.66
C LEU A 508 7.65 5.74 25.89
N ILE A 509 6.54 6.46 25.89
CA ILE A 509 6.36 7.76 25.25
C ILE A 509 5.61 8.71 26.19
N ASP A 510 5.86 10.02 26.08
CA ASP A 510 5.18 11.00 26.94
C ASP A 510 3.69 11.12 26.58
N THR A 511 3.37 11.14 25.29
CA THR A 511 2.01 11.28 24.76
C THR A 511 1.85 10.56 23.43
N LEU A 512 0.67 9.96 23.19
CA LEU A 512 0.33 9.39 21.90
C LEU A 512 0.21 10.49 20.82
N PRO A 513 0.83 10.32 19.64
CA PRO A 513 0.66 11.26 18.54
C PRO A 513 -0.68 11.03 17.83
N PHE A 514 -1.39 12.12 17.55
CA PHE A 514 -2.68 12.11 16.86
C PHE A 514 -2.68 13.05 15.67
N THR A 515 -3.23 12.58 14.55
CA THR A 515 -3.55 13.36 13.37
C THR A 515 -4.49 14.54 13.70
N CYS A 516 -4.58 15.51 12.79
CA CYS A 516 -5.57 16.60 12.88
C CYS A 516 -7.03 16.12 12.90
N HIS A 517 -7.29 14.89 12.41
CA HIS A 517 -8.60 14.23 12.44
C HIS A 517 -8.88 13.44 13.74
N GLY A 518 -7.93 13.39 14.68
CA GLY A 518 -8.10 12.70 15.96
C GLY A 518 -7.89 11.20 15.93
N LYS A 519 -7.38 10.64 14.83
CA LYS A 519 -6.85 9.25 14.77
C LYS A 519 -5.38 9.21 15.16
N ILE A 520 -4.88 8.05 15.61
CA ILE A 520 -3.45 7.81 15.89
C ILE A 520 -2.61 8.13 14.65
N ASP A 521 -1.52 8.86 14.83
CA ASP A 521 -0.57 9.16 13.75
C ASP A 521 0.50 8.07 13.67
N VAL A 522 0.29 7.13 12.74
CA VAL A 522 1.18 5.99 12.50
C VAL A 522 2.54 6.43 11.94
N SER A 523 2.61 7.55 11.22
CA SER A 523 3.88 8.08 10.70
C SER A 523 4.74 8.60 11.86
N ALA A 524 4.16 9.39 12.76
CA ALA A 524 4.84 9.87 13.97
C ALA A 524 5.28 8.71 14.89
N LEU A 525 4.47 7.66 15.04
CA LEU A 525 4.86 6.45 15.80
C LEU A 525 6.07 5.73 15.15
N ASN A 526 6.13 5.65 13.82
CA ASN A 526 7.31 5.10 13.13
C ASN A 526 8.57 5.92 13.41
N GLU A 527 8.50 7.26 13.34
CA GLU A 527 9.62 8.15 13.68
C GLU A 527 10.07 7.98 15.14
N MET A 528 9.14 7.89 16.09
CA MET A 528 9.43 7.63 17.51
C MET A 528 10.15 6.29 17.72
N TYR A 529 9.73 5.22 17.04
CA TYR A 529 10.38 3.90 17.16
C TYR A 529 11.77 3.87 16.51
N LEU A 530 11.96 4.55 15.37
CA LEU A 530 13.26 4.73 14.75
C LEU A 530 14.22 5.51 15.66
N TYR A 531 13.75 6.56 16.33
CA TYR A 531 14.53 7.27 17.34
C TYR A 531 14.86 6.35 18.54
N TYR A 532 13.87 5.62 19.06
CA TYR A 532 14.05 4.69 20.18
C TYR A 532 15.16 3.65 19.90
N ILE A 533 15.12 2.97 18.74
CA ILE A 533 16.15 2.00 18.33
C ILE A 533 17.54 2.65 18.26
N ASN A 534 17.65 3.85 17.69
CA ASN A 534 18.92 4.56 17.54
C ASN A 534 19.46 5.13 18.87
N SER A 535 18.59 5.35 19.86
CA SER A 535 18.92 5.96 21.15
C SER A 535 19.44 4.99 22.21
N GLN A 536 19.26 3.67 22.04
CA GLN A 536 19.72 2.71 23.04
C GLN A 536 21.25 2.71 23.17
N PRO A 537 21.80 2.73 24.41
CA PRO A 537 23.24 2.65 24.60
C PRO A 537 23.74 1.28 24.12
N ARG A 538 24.50 1.26 23.02
CA ARG A 538 25.28 0.09 22.63
C ARG A 538 26.30 -0.18 23.75
N ASN A 539 26.04 -1.22 24.54
CA ASN A 539 26.91 -1.66 25.63
C ASN A 539 28.26 -2.11 25.07
N LYS A 540 29.19 -1.18 24.86
CA LYS A 540 30.57 -1.51 24.50
C LYS A 540 31.24 -2.20 25.67
N ILE A 541 31.50 -3.50 25.51
CA ILE A 541 32.34 -4.27 26.44
C ILE A 541 33.74 -3.64 26.50
N HIS A 542 34.31 -3.54 27.71
CA HIS A 542 35.58 -2.86 27.95
C HIS A 542 36.78 -3.81 28.18
N GLY A 543 36.58 -5.13 28.23
CA GLY A 543 37.68 -6.09 28.38
C GLY A 543 37.35 -7.53 27.99
N ARG A 544 38.40 -8.35 27.85
CA ARG A 544 38.29 -9.78 27.53
C ARG A 544 37.60 -10.57 28.65
N GLU A 545 37.92 -10.28 29.90
CA GLU A 545 37.36 -10.93 31.08
C GLU A 545 35.84 -10.66 31.21
N GLU A 546 35.41 -9.41 31.02
CA GLU A 546 33.99 -9.01 31.03
C GLU A 546 33.17 -9.71 29.91
N LEU A 547 33.77 -9.93 28.74
CA LEU A 547 33.16 -10.69 27.66
C LEU A 547 32.92 -12.16 28.05
N TRP A 548 33.85 -12.78 28.78
CA TRP A 548 33.75 -14.18 29.19
C TRP A 548 32.62 -14.37 30.21
N GLU A 549 32.58 -13.52 31.24
CA GLU A 549 31.53 -13.56 32.27
C GLU A 549 30.14 -13.35 31.65
N LYS A 550 29.99 -12.36 30.75
CA LYS A 550 28.72 -12.12 30.06
C LYS A 550 28.32 -13.24 29.11
N LEU A 551 29.28 -13.89 28.43
CA LEU A 551 28.99 -15.05 27.59
C LEU A 551 28.52 -16.25 28.43
N GLN A 552 29.19 -16.54 29.55
CA GLN A 552 28.74 -17.59 30.48
C GLN A 552 27.35 -17.31 31.06
N TYR A 553 27.05 -16.05 31.40
CA TYR A 553 25.72 -15.64 31.87
C TYR A 553 24.64 -15.82 30.79
N LEU A 554 24.87 -15.34 29.56
CA LEU A 554 23.93 -15.56 28.45
C LEU A 554 23.70 -17.05 28.18
N TRP A 555 24.76 -17.86 28.23
CA TRP A 555 24.68 -19.31 28.05
C TRP A 555 23.78 -19.97 29.09
N LYS A 556 23.92 -19.62 30.37
CA LYS A 556 23.04 -20.14 31.45
C LYS A 556 21.60 -19.66 31.29
N SER A 557 21.42 -18.36 31.04
CA SER A 557 20.11 -17.71 30.93
C SER A 557 19.26 -18.28 29.79
N ILE A 558 19.82 -18.40 28.59
CA ILE A 558 19.10 -18.90 27.39
C ILE A 558 18.78 -20.40 27.49
N LEU A 559 19.57 -21.15 28.26
CA LEU A 559 19.40 -22.58 28.46
C LEU A 559 18.55 -22.94 29.71
N ASN A 560 18.18 -21.96 30.54
CA ASN A 560 17.49 -22.14 31.83
C ASN A 560 18.24 -23.11 32.78
N LEU A 561 19.57 -23.03 32.83
CA LEU A 561 20.37 -23.83 33.76
C LEU A 561 20.20 -23.29 35.20
N PRO A 562 20.08 -24.15 36.22
CA PRO A 562 19.84 -23.69 37.60
C PRO A 562 21.04 -22.91 38.16
N GLU A 563 20.75 -21.78 38.80
CA GLU A 563 21.71 -21.00 39.59
C GLU A 563 21.63 -21.45 41.05
N ASP A 564 22.49 -22.41 41.45
CA ASP A 564 22.64 -22.77 42.87
C ASP A 564 23.53 -21.72 43.58
N PRO A 565 23.06 -21.05 44.65
CA PRO A 565 23.80 -19.93 45.25
C PRO A 565 25.11 -20.31 45.96
N GLU A 566 25.31 -21.58 46.31
CA GLU A 566 26.47 -22.05 47.09
C GLU A 566 27.54 -22.78 46.25
N ASP A 567 27.32 -23.01 44.94
CA ASP A 567 28.34 -23.51 44.03
C ASP A 567 28.26 -22.80 42.67
N PRO A 568 29.13 -21.81 42.38
CA PRO A 568 29.17 -21.12 41.10
C PRO A 568 29.82 -22.01 40.04
N VAL A 569 29.13 -23.09 39.65
CA VAL A 569 29.55 -24.00 38.58
C VAL A 569 29.71 -23.18 37.29
N GLN A 570 30.94 -22.79 36.99
CA GLN A 570 31.29 -22.17 35.71
C GLN A 570 30.93 -23.16 34.60
N VAL A 571 30.34 -22.68 33.51
CA VAL A 571 30.03 -23.54 32.36
C VAL A 571 31.36 -24.11 31.87
N PRO A 572 31.57 -25.44 31.90
CA PRO A 572 32.87 -26.00 31.54
C PRO A 572 33.28 -25.58 30.12
N ASP A 573 34.54 -25.21 29.91
CA ASP A 573 35.08 -24.70 28.64
C ASP A 573 34.74 -25.54 27.39
N ASN A 574 34.54 -26.84 27.60
CA ASN A 574 34.22 -27.84 26.58
C ASN A 574 32.71 -28.05 26.36
N SER A 575 31.84 -27.31 27.04
CA SER A 575 30.38 -27.45 26.92
C SER A 575 29.89 -27.07 25.53
N LEU A 576 29.19 -27.99 24.87
CA LEU A 576 28.53 -27.79 23.59
C LEU A 576 27.11 -27.27 23.80
N PHE A 577 26.65 -26.34 22.95
CA PHE A 577 25.37 -25.66 23.16
C PHE A 577 24.17 -26.61 23.08
N LEU A 578 24.16 -27.51 22.10
CA LEU A 578 23.11 -28.51 21.91
C LEU A 578 23.06 -29.49 23.10
N ASP A 579 24.20 -30.04 23.50
CA ASP A 579 24.31 -30.98 24.64
C ASP A 579 23.90 -30.34 25.98
N SER A 580 23.98 -29.01 26.08
CA SER A 580 23.56 -28.22 27.24
C SER A 580 22.05 -27.89 27.26
N GLY A 581 21.25 -28.45 26.33
CA GLY A 581 19.81 -28.19 26.22
C GLY A 581 19.44 -27.07 25.23
N GLY A 582 20.37 -26.70 24.34
CA GLY A 582 20.18 -25.74 23.27
C GLY A 582 19.47 -26.34 22.05
N ASP A 583 18.79 -25.49 21.30
CA ASP A 583 18.16 -25.82 20.01
C ASP A 583 18.44 -24.68 19.00
N SER A 584 18.01 -24.86 17.74
CA SER A 584 18.25 -23.87 16.67
C SER A 584 17.69 -22.48 17.01
N LEU A 585 16.50 -22.41 17.62
CA LEU A 585 15.84 -21.15 18.00
C LEU A 585 16.60 -20.44 19.13
N LYS A 586 17.03 -21.20 20.15
CA LYS A 586 17.91 -20.68 21.21
C LYS A 586 19.28 -20.26 20.69
N SER A 587 19.80 -20.92 19.64
CA SER A 587 21.10 -20.59 19.05
C SER A 587 21.07 -19.26 18.29
N GLU A 588 19.99 -18.99 17.55
CA GLU A 588 19.74 -17.68 16.93
C GLU A 588 19.53 -16.58 18.00
N TRP A 589 18.90 -16.92 19.13
CA TRP A 589 18.73 -15.97 20.23
C TRP A 589 20.07 -15.64 20.92
N LEU A 590 20.90 -16.65 21.20
CA LEU A 590 22.25 -16.46 21.74
C LEU A 590 23.13 -15.66 20.77
N LEU A 591 23.06 -15.93 19.46
CA LEU A 591 23.73 -15.13 18.43
C LEU A 591 23.33 -13.64 18.54
N ASN A 592 22.03 -13.36 18.54
CA ASN A 592 21.51 -11.99 18.56
C ASN A 592 21.91 -11.24 19.84
N GLU A 593 21.87 -11.89 21.01
CA GLU A 593 22.34 -11.27 22.26
C GLU A 593 23.86 -11.07 22.28
N ILE A 594 24.66 -11.96 21.69
CA ILE A 594 26.10 -11.74 21.52
C ILE A 594 26.36 -10.55 20.56
N GLU A 595 25.70 -10.48 19.40
CA GLU A 595 25.89 -9.38 18.44
C GLU A 595 25.42 -8.01 18.99
N LYS A 596 24.41 -8.00 19.86
CA LYS A 596 24.04 -6.82 20.66
C LYS A 596 25.12 -6.44 21.68
N LEU A 597 25.68 -7.42 22.40
CA LEU A 597 26.75 -7.21 23.38
C LEU A 597 28.06 -6.73 22.74
N THR A 598 28.39 -7.19 21.55
CA THR A 598 29.60 -6.80 20.82
C THR A 598 29.38 -5.56 19.93
N GLY A 599 28.13 -5.20 19.67
CA GLY A 599 27.72 -4.09 18.81
C GLY A 599 28.08 -4.26 17.33
N THR A 600 28.46 -5.47 16.92
CA THR A 600 28.93 -5.84 15.59
C THR A 600 28.49 -7.28 15.27
N SER A 601 28.06 -7.52 14.02
CA SER A 601 27.77 -8.89 13.58
C SER A 601 29.07 -9.67 13.38
N ILE A 602 29.08 -10.95 13.78
CA ILE A 602 30.28 -11.80 13.81
C ILE A 602 30.09 -12.96 12.81
N PRO A 603 30.78 -12.93 11.66
CA PRO A 603 30.63 -13.97 10.63
C PRO A 603 30.91 -15.38 11.15
N GLY A 604 30.04 -16.33 10.77
CA GLY A 604 30.15 -17.75 11.13
C GLY A 604 29.79 -18.09 12.58
N LEU A 605 29.42 -17.11 13.41
CA LEU A 605 29.19 -17.34 14.84
C LEU A 605 28.04 -18.32 15.12
N LEU A 606 26.98 -18.35 14.31
CA LEU A 606 25.85 -19.28 14.47
C LEU A 606 26.26 -20.75 14.28
N GLU A 607 27.03 -21.03 13.23
CA GLU A 607 27.58 -22.37 12.98
C GLU A 607 28.53 -22.79 14.11
N LEU A 608 29.30 -21.85 14.65
CA LEU A 608 30.15 -22.06 15.82
C LEU A 608 29.35 -22.35 17.10
N ILE A 609 28.25 -21.63 17.35
CA ILE A 609 27.34 -21.92 18.48
C ILE A 609 26.79 -23.34 18.40
N LEU A 610 26.39 -23.78 17.20
CA LEU A 610 25.79 -25.10 16.99
C LEU A 610 26.80 -26.27 17.01
N SER A 611 28.09 -26.02 16.70
CA SER A 611 29.08 -27.08 16.47
C SER A 611 30.29 -27.10 17.41
N SER A 612 30.47 -26.07 18.23
CA SER A 612 31.68 -25.86 19.03
C SER A 612 31.39 -25.51 20.49
N SER A 613 32.41 -25.59 21.33
CA SER A 613 32.28 -25.31 22.75
C SER A 613 32.28 -23.82 23.08
N ILE A 614 31.74 -23.46 24.24
CA ILE A 614 31.71 -22.07 24.74
C ILE A 614 33.09 -21.38 24.69
N LEU A 615 34.19 -22.09 24.98
CA LEU A 615 35.55 -21.55 24.88
C LEU A 615 35.98 -21.26 23.42
N LYS A 616 35.60 -22.10 22.45
CA LYS A 616 35.88 -21.83 21.03
C LYS A 616 35.08 -20.63 20.52
N ILE A 617 33.83 -20.52 20.93
CA ILE A 617 32.93 -19.41 20.60
C ILE A 617 33.50 -18.09 21.13
N TYR A 618 33.91 -18.06 22.41
CA TYR A 618 34.61 -16.92 23.01
C TYR A 618 35.92 -16.55 22.29
N ASN A 619 36.76 -17.54 21.96
CA ASN A 619 38.01 -17.28 21.25
C ASN A 619 37.77 -16.71 19.84
N HIS A 620 36.72 -17.16 19.13
CA HIS A 620 36.32 -16.58 17.84
C HIS A 620 35.87 -15.13 17.98
N ILE A 621 35.04 -14.83 19.00
CA ILE A 621 34.61 -13.46 19.31
C ILE A 621 35.82 -12.58 19.67
N ILE A 622 36.78 -13.08 20.46
CA ILE A 622 38.00 -12.35 20.79
C ILE A 622 38.89 -12.10 19.57
N GLN A 623 39.07 -13.09 18.71
CA GLN A 623 39.83 -12.93 17.47
C GLN A 623 39.18 -11.90 16.54
N PHE A 624 37.85 -11.79 16.55
CA PHE A 624 37.14 -10.79 15.75
C PHE A 624 37.21 -9.37 16.35
N LEU A 625 37.15 -9.24 17.68
CA LEU A 625 37.08 -7.93 18.35
C LEU A 625 38.45 -7.30 18.70
N PHE A 626 39.48 -8.10 18.99
CA PHE A 626 40.75 -7.62 19.56
C PHE A 626 41.97 -7.78 18.64
N THR A 627 41.79 -8.02 17.34
CA THR A 627 42.91 -8.16 16.37
C THR A 627 43.41 -6.84 15.77
N HIS A 628 42.91 -5.69 16.22
CA HIS A 628 43.28 -4.37 15.70
C HIS A 628 44.19 -3.51 16.62
N GLU A 629 44.88 -4.12 17.58
CA GLU A 629 46.01 -3.50 18.29
C GLU A 629 47.28 -4.37 18.21
N ASP A 630 48.12 -4.14 17.18
CA ASP A 630 49.59 -4.05 17.30
C ASP A 630 50.30 -3.95 15.93
N LEU A 631 50.35 -2.74 15.35
CA LEU A 631 51.30 -2.38 14.27
C LEU A 631 51.78 -0.93 14.43
N LYS A 632 52.67 -0.68 15.40
CA LYS A 632 53.36 0.62 15.58
C LYS A 632 54.82 0.48 16.01
N VAL A 633 55.71 0.24 15.03
CA VAL A 633 57.18 0.50 15.09
C VAL A 633 57.66 0.76 13.65
N ASN A 634 58.38 1.82 13.25
CA ASN A 634 58.67 3.14 13.84
C ASN A 634 59.31 4.05 12.75
N LYS A 635 58.92 5.34 12.59
CA LYS A 635 59.88 6.48 12.40
C LYS A 635 59.25 7.88 12.28
N ALA A 636 59.76 8.78 13.14
CA ALA A 636 60.11 10.19 12.88
C ALA A 636 59.01 11.25 12.53
N CYS A 637 58.39 11.78 13.59
CA CYS A 637 58.51 13.19 14.01
C CYS A 637 58.54 14.34 12.95
N ALA A 638 57.46 15.13 12.91
CA ALA A 638 57.52 16.57 12.68
C ALA A 638 56.35 17.33 13.36
N THR A 639 56.63 17.91 14.53
CA THR A 639 55.82 18.98 15.17
C THR A 639 55.74 20.24 14.28
N LYS A 640 54.83 21.23 14.40
CA LYS A 640 54.11 21.81 15.58
C LYS A 640 53.07 22.87 15.12
N ARG A 641 52.09 23.20 16.01
CA ARG A 641 51.25 24.45 16.06
C ARG A 641 50.24 24.65 14.90
N LYS A 642 48.94 24.95 15.05
CA LYS A 642 48.07 25.59 16.09
C LYS A 642 48.06 27.13 16.09
N LEU A 643 46.83 27.70 16.19
CA LEU A 643 46.38 29.11 16.10
C LEU A 643 46.22 29.64 14.66
N SER A 644 45.26 30.52 14.33
CA SER A 644 43.94 30.92 14.93
C SER A 644 43.33 32.01 14.04
N ASP A 645 42.00 32.11 13.98
CA ASP A 645 41.12 33.27 13.69
C ASP A 645 41.63 34.47 12.86
N VAL A 646 40.80 34.93 11.91
CA VAL A 646 40.15 36.28 11.85
C VAL A 646 39.66 36.55 10.42
N ASP A 647 38.34 36.64 10.25
CA ASP A 647 37.69 37.45 9.20
C ASP A 647 37.61 38.91 9.69
N PRO A 648 37.70 39.95 8.81
CA PRO A 648 36.45 40.52 8.27
C PRO A 648 36.49 41.17 6.87
N GLU A 649 35.30 41.18 6.24
CA GLU A 649 34.67 42.18 5.34
C GLU A 649 35.46 43.07 4.36
N GLY A 650 34.94 43.26 3.12
CA GLY A 650 35.38 44.38 2.26
C GLY A 650 34.90 44.52 0.80
N ALA A 651 33.61 44.81 0.57
CA ALA A 651 33.05 45.63 -0.53
C ALA A 651 33.30 45.37 -2.05
N CYS A 652 32.20 45.00 -2.74
CA CYS A 652 31.58 45.67 -3.92
C CYS A 652 32.33 45.94 -5.26
N GLY A 653 31.79 45.40 -6.38
CA GLY A 653 32.10 45.83 -7.75
C GLY A 653 31.14 45.28 -8.84
N LYS A 654 30.52 46.16 -9.63
CA LYS A 654 29.64 45.91 -10.82
C LYS A 654 30.49 45.80 -12.12
N ALA A 655 30.06 45.35 -13.31
CA ALA A 655 28.90 44.61 -13.86
C ALA A 655 29.16 44.29 -15.37
N ALA A 656 28.29 43.47 -16.00
CA ALA A 656 28.10 43.27 -17.46
C ALA A 656 29.28 42.66 -18.28
N HIS A 657 29.07 41.65 -19.14
CA HIS A 657 28.22 41.73 -20.34
C HIS A 657 27.64 40.38 -20.80
N LEU A 658 26.62 40.48 -21.65
CA LEU A 658 25.99 39.39 -22.40
C LEU A 658 26.86 39.00 -23.60
N ASP A 659 27.01 37.70 -23.90
CA ASP A 659 27.18 37.26 -25.29
C ASP A 659 26.73 35.81 -25.54
N SER A 660 26.14 35.59 -26.71
CA SER A 660 25.55 34.32 -27.13
C SER A 660 26.45 33.57 -28.11
N ALA A 661 26.71 32.29 -27.86
CA ALA A 661 27.32 31.39 -28.85
C ALA A 661 26.68 30.01 -28.79
N LEU A 662 26.42 29.41 -29.97
CA LEU A 662 25.90 28.04 -30.11
C LEU A 662 26.87 27.03 -29.47
N PRO A 663 26.37 25.91 -28.90
CA PRO A 663 27.21 24.77 -28.60
C PRO A 663 27.73 24.16 -29.91
N SER A 664 29.03 24.27 -30.13
CA SER A 664 29.72 23.59 -31.23
C SER A 664 29.63 22.07 -31.06
N THR A 665 29.45 21.38 -32.17
CA THR A 665 29.53 19.91 -32.29
C THR A 665 30.85 19.38 -31.71
N HIS A 666 30.75 18.52 -30.69
CA HIS A 666 31.82 17.58 -30.33
C HIS A 666 31.28 16.16 -30.44
N ASP A 667 32.07 15.30 -31.09
CA ASP A 667 31.65 13.99 -31.56
C ASP A 667 31.30 13.01 -30.45
N ARG A 668 30.28 12.19 -30.73
CA ARG A 668 29.85 11.08 -29.88
C ARG A 668 30.74 9.87 -30.09
N GLU A 669 31.77 9.69 -29.26
CA GLU A 669 32.34 8.35 -29.04
C GLU A 669 31.26 7.45 -28.42
N THR A 670 30.58 6.69 -29.26
CA THR A 670 29.53 5.76 -28.85
C THR A 670 30.20 4.46 -28.41
N ASN A 671 30.64 4.42 -27.14
CA ASN A 671 31.24 3.24 -26.54
C ASN A 671 30.31 2.03 -26.71
N ALA A 672 30.86 0.92 -27.21
CA ALA A 672 30.08 -0.30 -27.43
C ALA A 672 29.64 -0.87 -26.08
N LEU A 673 28.34 -1.13 -25.94
CA LEU A 673 27.74 -1.54 -24.68
C LEU A 673 26.66 -2.60 -24.91
N ILE A 674 26.68 -3.64 -24.07
CA ILE A 674 25.67 -4.69 -24.06
C ILE A 674 24.90 -4.58 -22.74
N ALA A 675 23.58 -4.59 -22.80
CA ALA A 675 22.72 -4.66 -21.64
C ALA A 675 21.87 -5.94 -21.67
N LEU A 676 21.72 -6.56 -20.50
CA LEU A 676 21.07 -7.84 -20.29
C LEU A 676 20.02 -7.75 -19.19
N SER A 677 18.81 -8.19 -19.50
CA SER A 677 17.67 -8.22 -18.56
C SER A 677 16.90 -9.54 -18.66
N ARG A 678 15.95 -9.73 -17.73
CA ARG A 678 15.10 -10.92 -17.58
C ARG A 678 14.50 -11.44 -18.91
N GLY A 679 14.36 -12.76 -19.04
CA GLY A 679 13.77 -13.38 -20.24
C GLY A 679 14.69 -13.34 -21.46
N SER A 680 15.99 -13.50 -21.22
CA SER A 680 17.06 -13.49 -22.24
C SER A 680 16.99 -12.27 -23.15
N GLN A 681 16.73 -11.10 -22.56
CA GLN A 681 16.70 -9.83 -23.28
C GLN A 681 18.12 -9.29 -23.42
N VAL A 682 18.59 -9.17 -24.66
CA VAL A 682 19.89 -8.59 -25.00
C VAL A 682 19.66 -7.31 -25.80
N LEU A 683 20.23 -6.20 -25.34
CA LEU A 683 20.26 -4.93 -26.05
C LEU A 683 21.72 -4.59 -26.36
N SER A 684 22.07 -4.46 -27.64
CA SER A 684 23.42 -4.08 -28.09
C SER A 684 23.41 -2.67 -28.67
N LEU A 685 24.32 -1.83 -28.20
CA LEU A 685 24.46 -0.43 -28.58
C LEU A 685 25.90 -0.20 -29.06
N GLY A 686 26.08 0.08 -30.36
CA GLY A 686 27.40 0.34 -30.96
C GLY A 686 27.76 -0.57 -32.13
N SER A 687 28.91 -0.31 -32.74
CA SER A 687 29.36 -0.90 -34.01
C SER A 687 29.44 -2.45 -34.01
N TRP A 688 28.76 -3.09 -34.96
CA TRP A 688 28.67 -4.55 -35.19
C TRP A 688 30.03 -5.31 -35.25
N LYS A 689 31.15 -4.60 -35.43
CA LYS A 689 32.51 -5.16 -35.59
C LYS A 689 33.13 -5.82 -34.34
N LEU A 690 32.49 -5.74 -33.16
CA LEU A 690 32.96 -6.41 -31.94
C LEU A 690 32.38 -7.84 -31.75
N LEU A 691 31.24 -8.15 -32.39
CA LEU A 691 30.55 -9.45 -32.29
C LEU A 691 31.32 -10.62 -32.94
N THR A 692 32.34 -10.36 -33.76
CA THR A 692 33.20 -11.39 -34.37
C THR A 692 34.44 -11.75 -33.54
N LYS A 693 34.69 -11.07 -32.41
CA LYS A 693 35.76 -11.42 -31.45
C LYS A 693 35.26 -11.98 -30.12
N LEU A 694 33.99 -11.76 -29.78
CA LEU A 694 33.31 -12.34 -28.63
C LEU A 694 32.23 -13.29 -29.18
N GLY A 695 32.54 -14.59 -29.21
CA GLY A 695 31.81 -15.60 -29.98
C GLY A 695 30.44 -16.02 -29.43
N HIS A 696 29.55 -15.05 -29.17
CA HIS A 696 28.21 -15.28 -28.64
C HIS A 696 27.16 -14.41 -29.34
N CYS A 697 26.50 -14.94 -30.37
CA CYS A 697 25.14 -14.56 -30.79
C CYS A 697 24.57 -15.58 -31.80
N PRO A 698 23.27 -15.93 -31.74
CA PRO A 698 22.56 -16.53 -32.85
C PRO A 698 22.38 -15.50 -33.97
N SER A 699 22.39 -15.94 -35.22
CA SER A 699 22.38 -15.06 -36.39
C SER A 699 21.00 -14.45 -36.69
N VAL A 700 20.94 -13.12 -36.78
CA VAL A 700 19.95 -12.43 -37.63
C VAL A 700 20.69 -11.90 -38.86
N CYS A 701 20.43 -12.51 -40.03
CA CYS A 701 21.00 -12.06 -41.30
C CYS A 701 20.22 -10.86 -41.86
N PRO A 702 20.87 -9.94 -42.60
CA PRO A 702 20.20 -8.79 -43.21
C PRO A 702 19.35 -9.20 -44.43
N PRO A 703 18.29 -8.44 -44.74
CA PRO A 703 17.49 -8.66 -45.94
C PRO A 703 18.13 -7.99 -47.16
N ASP A 704 18.39 -8.77 -48.20
CA ASP A 704 18.69 -8.28 -49.55
C ASP A 704 17.78 -8.98 -50.57
N PHE A 705 17.53 -8.27 -51.67
CA PHE A 705 16.73 -8.62 -52.86
C PHE A 705 15.22 -8.32 -52.88
N THR A 706 14.83 -7.91 -54.10
CA THR A 706 13.65 -7.18 -54.52
C THR A 706 12.52 -8.10 -55.05
N PRO A 707 11.28 -7.59 -55.20
CA PRO A 707 10.10 -8.45 -55.32
C PRO A 707 9.85 -8.94 -56.75
N GLN A 708 9.42 -10.19 -56.88
CA GLN A 708 8.64 -10.65 -58.02
C GLN A 708 7.42 -11.47 -57.60
N THR A 709 6.28 -11.02 -58.10
CA THR A 709 4.98 -11.69 -58.13
C THR A 709 5.04 -13.13 -58.62
N ASN A 710 4.31 -14.05 -57.97
CA ASN A 710 3.13 -14.63 -58.62
C ASN A 710 2.17 -15.39 -57.68
N ILE A 711 0.91 -15.43 -58.12
CA ILE A 711 -0.25 -16.04 -57.46
C ILE A 711 -0.29 -17.55 -57.73
N GLN A 712 -0.68 -18.38 -56.75
CA GLN A 712 -1.71 -19.41 -56.98
C GLN A 712 -2.37 -19.97 -55.71
N ILE A 713 -3.67 -20.22 -55.83
CA ILE A 713 -4.60 -20.69 -54.80
C ILE A 713 -4.92 -22.16 -55.05
N LEU A 714 -4.84 -23.00 -54.01
CA LEU A 714 -5.55 -24.29 -53.92
C LEU A 714 -5.73 -24.63 -52.44
N LYS A 715 -6.91 -24.38 -51.84
CA LYS A 715 -8.11 -25.26 -51.80
C LYS A 715 -7.87 -26.66 -51.20
N GLY A 716 -8.45 -26.84 -50.00
CA GLY A 716 -9.21 -28.04 -49.67
C GLY A 716 -8.58 -29.00 -48.66
N LEU A 717 -9.06 -28.97 -47.41
CA LEU A 717 -10.03 -29.95 -46.88
C LEU A 717 -10.28 -29.68 -45.37
N SER A 718 -11.54 -29.77 -44.96
CA SER A 718 -12.00 -29.64 -43.57
C SER A 718 -12.38 -31.03 -43.01
N PRO A 719 -12.65 -31.18 -41.70
CA PRO A 719 -12.06 -32.26 -40.90
C PRO A 719 -13.00 -33.45 -40.63
N PRO A 720 -12.48 -34.53 -40.02
CA PRO A 720 -13.27 -35.43 -39.19
C PRO A 720 -13.22 -35.00 -37.71
N ALA A 721 -14.37 -35.07 -37.05
CA ALA A 721 -14.51 -35.08 -35.59
C ALA A 721 -15.25 -36.38 -35.19
N PRO A 722 -15.59 -36.56 -33.91
CA PRO A 722 -14.74 -37.17 -32.89
C PRO A 722 -15.23 -38.60 -32.55
N ASP A 723 -14.44 -39.37 -31.81
CA ASP A 723 -15.04 -40.39 -30.93
C ASP A 723 -14.20 -40.63 -29.67
N GLU A 724 -14.88 -41.13 -28.64
CA GLU A 724 -14.43 -41.20 -27.25
C GLU A 724 -13.68 -42.49 -26.88
N ASN A 725 -13.16 -42.46 -25.66
CA ASN A 725 -13.00 -43.57 -24.71
C ASN A 725 -11.63 -44.28 -24.55
N LEU A 726 -11.22 -44.29 -23.26
CA LEU A 726 -10.60 -45.40 -22.53
C LEU A 726 -9.20 -45.88 -22.95
N LYS A 727 -8.16 -45.40 -22.23
CA LYS A 727 -7.51 -46.14 -21.10
C LYS A 727 -6.21 -45.48 -20.61
N LYS A 728 -5.99 -45.47 -19.28
CA LYS A 728 -4.63 -45.51 -18.69
C LYS A 728 -4.05 -46.89 -18.96
N PRO A 729 -2.80 -47.01 -19.45
CA PRO A 729 -1.71 -47.59 -18.63
C PRO A 729 -0.30 -47.09 -19.05
N PRO A 730 0.81 -47.61 -18.49
CA PRO A 730 1.04 -48.11 -17.13
C PRO A 730 2.20 -47.36 -16.42
N VAL A 731 2.47 -47.74 -15.17
CA VAL A 731 3.79 -47.53 -14.53
C VAL A 731 4.80 -48.48 -15.19
N SER A 732 6.03 -48.04 -15.45
CA SER A 732 7.12 -48.88 -15.95
C SER A 732 8.41 -48.68 -15.14
N GLU A 733 9.15 -49.78 -14.96
CA GLU A 733 10.23 -49.96 -14.00
C GLU A 733 11.59 -49.35 -14.40
N GLU A 734 12.56 -49.52 -13.50
CA GLU A 734 13.94 -49.06 -13.61
C GLU A 734 14.67 -49.56 -14.88
N GLY A 735 15.26 -48.62 -15.63
CA GLY A 735 16.28 -48.89 -16.64
C GLY A 735 17.61 -48.24 -16.24
N LYS A 736 18.69 -49.03 -16.15
CA LYS A 736 20.04 -48.54 -15.81
C LYS A 736 20.65 -47.66 -16.93
N PRO A 737 21.61 -46.79 -16.60
CA PRO A 737 21.77 -45.52 -17.28
C PRO A 737 22.57 -45.58 -18.58
N ALA A 738 22.22 -44.70 -19.52
CA ALA A 738 23.05 -44.33 -20.65
C ALA A 738 23.44 -42.85 -20.53
N VAL A 739 24.75 -42.59 -20.53
CA VAL A 739 25.40 -41.27 -20.45
C VAL A 739 25.11 -40.49 -19.15
N GLU A 740 26.05 -40.57 -18.20
CA GLU A 740 26.09 -39.62 -17.07
C GLU A 740 26.28 -38.20 -17.61
N ALA A 741 25.30 -37.33 -17.36
CA ALA A 741 25.34 -35.95 -17.81
C ALA A 741 26.07 -35.09 -16.78
N GLU A 742 26.92 -34.16 -17.24
CA GLU A 742 27.64 -33.21 -16.38
C GLU A 742 26.67 -32.49 -15.43
N THR A 743 26.92 -32.64 -14.13
CA THR A 743 26.22 -31.91 -13.07
C THR A 743 26.80 -30.51 -12.95
N VAL A 744 25.97 -29.50 -13.24
CA VAL A 744 26.30 -28.10 -13.02
C VAL A 744 26.20 -27.83 -11.51
N VAL A 745 27.24 -27.28 -10.91
CA VAL A 745 27.25 -26.89 -9.50
C VAL A 745 27.14 -25.36 -9.42
N LEU A 746 26.15 -24.88 -8.68
CA LEU A 746 25.98 -23.47 -8.36
C LEU A 746 26.69 -23.16 -7.04
N ARG A 747 27.57 -22.15 -7.02
CA ARG A 747 28.29 -21.69 -5.83
C ARG A 747 28.13 -20.18 -5.65
N GLU A 748 27.81 -19.71 -4.45
CA GLU A 748 27.83 -18.26 -4.16
C GLU A 748 29.24 -17.70 -4.38
N ARG A 749 29.37 -16.76 -5.32
CA ARG A 749 30.58 -15.95 -5.53
C ARG A 749 30.59 -14.78 -4.57
N TRP A 750 29.47 -14.06 -4.52
CA TRP A 750 29.22 -12.96 -3.60
C TRP A 750 27.71 -12.75 -3.44
N ARG A 751 27.33 -12.08 -2.36
CA ARG A 751 26.02 -11.44 -2.18
C ARG A 751 26.20 -10.00 -1.74
N SER A 752 25.27 -9.14 -2.11
CA SER A 752 25.28 -7.70 -1.77
C SER A 752 23.96 -7.32 -1.12
N ASP A 753 24.03 -6.59 0.00
CA ASP A 753 22.87 -6.20 0.79
C ASP A 753 22.14 -5.00 0.14
N THR A 754 20.84 -5.16 -0.10
CA THR A 754 19.95 -4.11 -0.62
C THR A 754 19.13 -3.41 0.46
N GLY A 755 19.22 -3.83 1.72
CA GLY A 755 18.58 -3.25 2.90
C GLY A 755 17.15 -3.73 3.15
N ARG A 756 16.40 -4.09 2.10
CA ARG A 756 15.12 -4.83 2.15
C ARG A 756 14.95 -5.70 0.90
N CYS A 757 13.85 -6.47 0.87
CA CYS A 757 13.43 -7.39 -0.18
C CYS A 757 13.70 -6.91 -1.63
N VAL A 758 14.14 -7.85 -2.48
CA VAL A 758 14.44 -7.62 -3.90
C VAL A 758 13.45 -8.36 -4.81
N ASP A 759 12.42 -7.64 -5.25
CA ASP A 759 11.44 -8.13 -6.24
C ASP A 759 11.78 -7.72 -7.68
N ALA A 760 12.52 -6.61 -7.86
CA ALA A 760 13.04 -6.19 -9.16
C ALA A 760 14.04 -7.23 -9.70
N SER A 761 14.07 -7.44 -11.02
CA SER A 761 15.09 -8.28 -11.65
C SER A 761 16.34 -7.45 -11.97
N PRO A 762 17.55 -8.01 -11.85
CA PRO A 762 18.78 -7.28 -12.14
C PRO A 762 18.88 -6.89 -13.62
N LEU A 763 19.48 -5.72 -13.87
CA LEU A 763 19.95 -5.28 -15.18
C LEU A 763 21.48 -5.36 -15.19
N LEU A 764 22.06 -6.15 -16.10
CA LEU A 764 23.50 -6.16 -16.34
C LEU A 764 23.83 -5.18 -17.47
N VAL A 765 24.91 -4.41 -17.29
CA VAL A 765 25.42 -3.43 -18.26
C VAL A 765 26.93 -3.62 -18.41
N ILE A 766 27.36 -4.01 -19.62
CA ILE A 766 28.72 -4.41 -19.97
C ILE A 766 29.31 -3.33 -20.87
N ALA A 767 30.24 -2.53 -20.35
CA ALA A 767 30.90 -1.49 -21.12
C ALA A 767 32.23 -1.98 -21.74
N ALA A 768 32.38 -1.87 -23.06
CA ALA A 768 33.62 -2.19 -23.76
C ALA A 768 34.65 -1.05 -23.63
N ALA A 769 35.35 -0.99 -22.49
CA ALA A 769 36.46 -0.07 -22.30
C ALA A 769 37.80 -0.69 -22.74
N VAL A 770 38.68 0.14 -23.32
CA VAL A 770 39.95 -0.27 -23.96
C VAL A 770 40.94 -0.97 -23.01
N HIS A 771 40.81 -0.80 -21.69
CA HIS A 771 41.78 -1.29 -20.70
C HIS A 771 41.24 -2.27 -19.65
N GLN A 772 39.92 -2.45 -19.51
CA GLN A 772 39.28 -3.52 -18.72
C GLN A 772 37.75 -3.51 -18.97
N PRO A 773 37.10 -4.65 -19.27
CA PRO A 773 35.64 -4.69 -19.36
C PRO A 773 35.02 -4.46 -17.97
N SER A 774 34.17 -3.44 -17.88
CA SER A 774 33.51 -3.06 -16.63
C SER A 774 32.04 -3.46 -16.71
N THR A 775 31.67 -4.52 -16.01
CA THR A 775 30.28 -5.01 -15.95
C THR A 775 29.62 -4.59 -14.65
N THR A 776 28.52 -3.84 -14.76
CA THR A 776 27.74 -3.31 -13.62
C THR A 776 26.36 -3.95 -13.58
N VAL A 777 25.94 -4.35 -12.39
CA VAL A 777 24.60 -4.82 -12.07
C VAL A 777 23.82 -3.67 -11.45
N PHE A 778 22.69 -3.29 -12.03
CA PHE A 778 21.74 -2.34 -11.45
C PHE A 778 20.55 -3.08 -10.87
N ILE A 779 20.18 -2.76 -9.63
CA ILE A 779 19.09 -3.42 -8.90
C ILE A 779 18.33 -2.42 -8.03
N GLY A 780 17.00 -2.48 -8.07
CA GLY A 780 16.09 -1.76 -7.17
C GLY A 780 15.58 -2.66 -6.05
N SER A 781 15.17 -2.10 -4.92
CA SER A 781 14.64 -2.89 -3.80
C SER A 781 13.60 -2.15 -2.94
N HIS A 782 13.06 -2.85 -1.95
CA HIS A 782 12.05 -2.31 -1.04
C HIS A 782 12.61 -1.36 0.02
N SER A 783 13.93 -1.13 0.08
CA SER A 783 14.56 -0.12 0.94
C SER A 783 14.44 1.31 0.39
N HIS A 784 13.73 1.44 -0.74
CA HIS A 784 13.61 2.64 -1.57
C HIS A 784 14.91 2.98 -2.31
N THR A 785 15.91 2.09 -2.34
CA THR A 785 17.19 2.35 -3.01
C THR A 785 17.37 1.59 -4.32
N VAL A 786 18.12 2.21 -5.22
CA VAL A 786 18.71 1.60 -6.41
C VAL A 786 20.22 1.53 -6.20
N LYS A 787 20.81 0.35 -6.43
CA LYS A 787 22.24 0.11 -6.30
C LYS A 787 22.88 -0.23 -7.63
N ALA A 788 24.10 0.24 -7.82
CA ALA A 788 25.03 -0.26 -8.83
C ALA A 788 26.09 -1.13 -8.14
N VAL A 789 26.21 -2.38 -8.56
CA VAL A 789 27.15 -3.36 -8.00
C VAL A 789 28.09 -3.84 -9.11
N ASP A 790 29.38 -3.94 -8.82
CA ASP A 790 30.35 -4.51 -9.74
C ASP A 790 30.17 -6.04 -9.86
N LEU A 791 29.98 -6.55 -11.08
CA LEU A 791 29.63 -7.98 -11.29
C LEU A 791 30.70 -8.94 -10.78
N TYR A 792 31.98 -8.59 -10.91
CA TYR A 792 33.06 -9.53 -10.61
C TYR A 792 33.43 -9.53 -9.12
N SER A 793 33.37 -8.36 -8.47
CA SER A 793 33.79 -8.19 -7.07
C SER A 793 32.65 -8.07 -6.04
N GLY A 794 31.39 -7.93 -6.46
CA GLY A 794 30.25 -7.73 -5.57
C GLY A 794 30.24 -6.39 -4.83
N LYS A 795 31.21 -5.51 -5.12
CA LYS A 795 31.34 -4.20 -4.46
C LYS A 795 30.33 -3.22 -5.03
N MET A 796 29.63 -2.55 -4.14
CA MET A 796 28.77 -1.41 -4.46
C MET A 796 29.61 -0.27 -5.05
N ARG A 797 29.24 0.19 -6.25
CA ARG A 797 29.79 1.36 -6.92
C ARG A 797 29.10 2.64 -6.45
N TRP A 798 27.77 2.59 -6.35
CA TRP A 798 26.94 3.66 -5.78
C TRP A 798 25.59 3.10 -5.29
N GLU A 799 24.92 3.86 -4.44
CA GLU A 799 23.55 3.65 -3.97
C GLU A 799 22.81 4.99 -4.01
N GLN A 800 21.60 5.00 -4.57
CA GLN A 800 20.73 6.17 -4.64
C GLN A 800 19.41 5.87 -3.93
N LEU A 801 19.04 6.72 -2.96
CA LEU A 801 17.74 6.69 -2.31
C LEU A 801 16.69 7.41 -3.17
N LEU A 802 15.55 6.76 -3.38
CA LEU A 802 14.37 7.28 -4.08
C LEU A 802 13.20 7.44 -3.10
N GLY A 803 12.06 7.95 -3.56
CA GLY A 803 10.95 8.32 -2.68
C GLY A 803 10.12 7.16 -2.10
N ASP A 804 10.17 5.97 -2.70
CA ASP A 804 9.42 4.77 -2.29
C ASP A 804 10.11 3.50 -2.86
N ARG A 805 9.61 2.31 -2.54
CA ARG A 805 10.14 1.01 -3.03
C ARG A 805 10.22 0.92 -4.55
N VAL A 806 11.18 0.11 -5.00
CA VAL A 806 11.52 -0.07 -6.41
C VAL A 806 11.37 -1.55 -6.80
N GLU A 807 10.23 -1.89 -7.41
CA GLU A 807 9.96 -3.23 -8.00
C GLU A 807 10.22 -3.26 -9.51
N SER A 808 10.26 -2.08 -10.16
CA SER A 808 10.68 -1.92 -11.55
C SER A 808 12.10 -2.44 -11.73
N SER A 809 12.31 -3.32 -12.72
CA SER A 809 13.67 -3.57 -13.20
C SER A 809 14.19 -2.30 -13.89
N ALA A 810 15.49 -2.06 -13.81
CA ALA A 810 16.13 -0.94 -14.47
C ALA A 810 16.22 -1.15 -16.00
N CYS A 811 16.24 -0.06 -16.77
CA CYS A 811 16.54 -0.05 -18.20
C CYS A 811 17.72 0.89 -18.49
N VAL A 812 18.63 0.52 -19.40
CA VAL A 812 19.68 1.43 -19.87
C VAL A 812 19.16 2.35 -20.98
N SER A 813 19.71 3.55 -21.05
CA SER A 813 19.50 4.50 -22.15
C SER A 813 20.36 4.18 -23.38
N LYS A 814 19.98 4.72 -24.54
CA LYS A 814 20.68 4.53 -25.84
C LYS A 814 22.15 4.95 -25.83
N CYS A 815 22.57 5.84 -24.93
CA CYS A 815 23.96 6.29 -24.80
C CYS A 815 24.74 5.58 -23.68
N GLY A 816 24.13 4.66 -22.91
CA GLY A 816 24.78 3.99 -21.77
C GLY A 816 24.95 4.85 -20.51
N ASN A 817 24.86 6.18 -20.61
CA ASN A 817 25.15 7.12 -19.53
C ASN A 817 24.02 7.29 -18.50
N PHE A 818 22.82 6.80 -18.81
CA PHE A 818 21.66 6.87 -17.91
C PHE A 818 20.97 5.51 -17.73
N ILE A 819 20.45 5.31 -16.52
CA ILE A 819 19.58 4.21 -16.11
C ILE A 819 18.21 4.79 -15.79
N VAL A 820 17.16 4.16 -16.31
CA VAL A 820 15.76 4.57 -16.12
C VAL A 820 15.03 3.51 -15.29
N VAL A 821 14.24 3.94 -14.30
CA VAL A 821 13.57 3.05 -13.36
C VAL A 821 12.25 3.66 -12.87
N GLY A 822 11.21 2.84 -12.74
CA GLY A 822 9.93 3.22 -12.14
C GLY A 822 9.93 3.07 -10.61
N CYS A 823 9.27 3.99 -9.91
CA CYS A 823 9.13 3.96 -8.46
C CYS A 823 7.65 3.99 -8.03
N TYR A 824 7.36 3.45 -6.83
CA TYR A 824 6.01 3.41 -6.28
C TYR A 824 5.42 4.78 -5.93
N ASN A 825 6.24 5.82 -5.76
CA ASN A 825 5.79 7.19 -5.58
C ASN A 825 5.21 7.84 -6.86
N GLY A 826 5.14 7.08 -7.97
CA GLY A 826 4.63 7.54 -9.26
C GLY A 826 5.64 8.30 -10.12
N LEU A 827 6.92 8.34 -9.74
CA LEU A 827 7.99 8.94 -10.53
C LEU A 827 8.78 7.90 -11.35
N VAL A 828 9.05 8.24 -12.62
CA VAL A 828 10.10 7.60 -13.42
C VAL A 828 11.39 8.38 -13.18
N TYR A 829 12.38 7.73 -12.58
CA TYR A 829 13.70 8.32 -12.34
C TYR A 829 14.66 7.97 -13.48
N VAL A 830 15.40 8.98 -13.95
CA VAL A 830 16.53 8.86 -14.86
C VAL A 830 17.79 9.22 -14.07
N LEU A 831 18.59 8.21 -13.74
CA LEU A 831 19.80 8.32 -12.93
C LEU A 831 21.05 8.23 -13.83
N LYS A 832 22.13 8.92 -13.48
CA LYS A 832 23.43 8.74 -14.17
C LYS A 832 24.00 7.36 -13.85
N SER A 833 24.39 6.58 -14.87
CA SER A 833 24.83 5.19 -14.68
C SER A 833 26.14 5.05 -13.89
N ASN A 834 26.97 6.10 -13.87
CA ASN A 834 28.27 6.13 -13.19
C ASN A 834 28.23 6.61 -11.73
N SER A 835 27.27 7.46 -11.34
CA SER A 835 27.21 8.08 -10.00
C SER A 835 25.90 7.84 -9.24
N GLY A 836 24.82 7.41 -9.91
CA GLY A 836 23.49 7.27 -9.30
C GLY A 836 22.71 8.58 -9.18
N GLU A 837 23.35 9.73 -9.39
CA GLU A 837 22.71 11.04 -9.30
C GLU A 837 21.51 11.17 -10.24
N GLU A 838 20.42 11.77 -9.73
CA GLU A 838 19.25 12.09 -10.54
C GLU A 838 19.61 13.09 -11.66
N TYR A 839 19.35 12.69 -12.90
CA TYR A 839 19.43 13.56 -14.06
C TYR A 839 18.08 14.18 -14.40
N TRP A 840 16.99 13.41 -14.25
CA TRP A 840 15.62 13.85 -14.45
C TRP A 840 14.65 12.90 -13.73
N ALA A 841 13.55 13.44 -13.20
CA ALA A 841 12.39 12.66 -12.78
C ALA A 841 11.14 13.12 -13.56
N PHE A 842 10.34 12.16 -14.03
CA PHE A 842 9.06 12.39 -14.70
C PHE A 842 7.91 11.86 -13.83
N ALA A 843 6.90 12.69 -13.60
CA ALA A 843 5.76 12.32 -12.77
C ALA A 843 4.60 11.70 -13.58
N THR A 844 4.13 10.54 -13.12
CA THR A 844 2.86 9.93 -13.51
C THR A 844 1.82 10.10 -12.39
N GLU A 845 0.55 9.77 -12.62
CA GLU A 845 -0.52 10.06 -11.64
C GLU A 845 -0.70 8.97 -10.56
N ASP A 846 0.02 7.85 -10.65
CA ASP A 846 -0.04 6.68 -9.75
C ASP A 846 1.27 5.86 -9.83
N ALA A 847 1.42 4.83 -8.99
CA ALA A 847 2.62 4.01 -8.86
C ALA A 847 3.10 3.34 -10.17
N ILE A 848 4.42 3.27 -10.36
CA ILE A 848 5.04 2.59 -11.51
C ILE A 848 5.71 1.30 -11.05
N LYS A 849 5.13 0.17 -11.43
CA LYS A 849 5.70 -1.18 -11.23
C LYS A 849 6.28 -1.79 -12.50
N SER A 850 5.79 -1.33 -13.66
CA SER A 850 6.24 -1.82 -14.95
C SER A 850 7.70 -1.41 -15.21
N SER A 851 8.49 -2.31 -15.78
CA SER A 851 9.89 -2.01 -16.11
C SER A 851 9.95 -1.17 -17.40
N PRO A 852 10.70 -0.05 -17.44
CA PRO A 852 10.86 0.73 -18.66
C PRO A 852 11.47 -0.08 -19.81
N ALA A 853 11.11 0.27 -21.05
CA ALA A 853 11.64 -0.34 -22.27
C ALA A 853 12.23 0.73 -23.20
N LEU A 854 13.50 0.56 -23.63
CA LEU A 854 14.16 1.46 -24.58
C LEU A 854 13.84 1.08 -26.03
N ASP A 855 13.58 2.08 -26.86
CA ASP A 855 13.71 1.99 -28.31
C ASP A 855 15.16 2.28 -28.76
N PRO A 856 15.93 1.30 -29.27
CA PRO A 856 17.28 1.56 -29.78
C PRO A 856 17.28 2.44 -31.03
N THR A 857 16.20 2.46 -31.82
CA THR A 857 16.12 3.23 -33.07
C THR A 857 15.91 4.71 -32.77
N THR A 858 14.89 5.06 -31.98
CA THR A 858 14.54 6.46 -31.66
C THR A 858 15.31 6.98 -30.43
N GLY A 859 15.59 6.14 -29.44
CA GLY A 859 16.11 6.54 -28.13
C GLY A 859 15.03 6.86 -27.09
N LEU A 860 13.74 6.71 -27.45
CA LEU A 860 12.62 6.90 -26.52
C LEU A 860 12.57 5.77 -25.48
N VAL A 861 12.04 6.08 -24.30
CA VAL A 861 11.82 5.12 -23.22
C VAL A 861 10.32 5.02 -22.94
N TYR A 862 9.78 3.80 -23.01
CA TYR A 862 8.37 3.52 -22.77
C TYR A 862 8.13 3.00 -21.36
N VAL A 863 7.10 3.50 -20.70
CA VAL A 863 6.73 3.12 -19.31
C VAL A 863 5.22 3.00 -19.19
N GLY A 864 4.74 1.99 -18.45
CA GLY A 864 3.34 1.89 -18.02
C GLY A 864 3.16 2.26 -16.54
N SER A 865 2.13 3.03 -16.22
CA SER A 865 1.77 3.38 -14.84
C SER A 865 0.43 2.75 -14.42
N HIS A 866 0.22 2.67 -13.10
CA HIS A 866 -1.06 2.28 -12.53
C HIS A 866 -2.18 3.31 -12.81
N ASP A 867 -1.83 4.53 -13.23
CA ASP A 867 -2.76 5.60 -13.64
C ASP A 867 -3.54 5.31 -14.93
N GLN A 868 -3.40 4.09 -15.46
CA GLN A 868 -4.02 3.58 -16.68
C GLN A 868 -3.41 4.14 -17.98
N HIS A 869 -2.20 4.70 -17.95
CA HIS A 869 -1.50 5.20 -19.14
C HIS A 869 -0.16 4.51 -19.44
N ALA A 870 0.11 4.40 -20.73
CA ALA A 870 1.45 4.21 -21.28
C ALA A 870 2.04 5.57 -21.68
N TYR A 871 3.32 5.76 -21.41
CA TYR A 871 4.07 6.98 -21.67
C TYR A 871 5.26 6.69 -22.58
N ALA A 872 5.54 7.58 -23.53
CA ALA A 872 6.84 7.68 -24.19
C ALA A 872 7.60 8.89 -23.69
N LEU A 873 8.80 8.66 -23.18
CA LEU A 873 9.67 9.69 -22.62
C LEU A 873 10.89 9.86 -23.50
N ASP A 874 11.15 11.09 -23.91
CA ASP A 874 12.44 11.50 -24.43
C ASP A 874 13.27 12.03 -23.25
N ILE A 875 14.15 11.17 -22.75
CA ILE A 875 14.98 11.47 -21.58
C ILE A 875 16.05 12.53 -21.86
N TYR A 876 16.43 12.73 -23.12
CA TYR A 876 17.47 13.70 -23.50
C TYR A 876 16.89 15.11 -23.54
N GLU A 877 15.67 15.21 -24.04
CA GLU A 877 14.89 16.45 -24.12
C GLU A 877 14.04 16.70 -22.87
N LYS A 878 14.06 15.78 -21.90
CA LYS A 878 13.31 15.79 -20.63
C LYS A 878 11.81 16.06 -20.81
N LYS A 879 11.20 15.39 -21.81
CA LYS A 879 9.79 15.58 -22.18
C LYS A 879 9.05 14.26 -22.37
N CYS A 880 7.77 14.27 -22.07
CA CYS A 880 6.85 13.22 -22.53
C CYS A 880 6.50 13.51 -24.00
N VAL A 881 6.75 12.55 -24.89
CA VAL A 881 6.45 12.66 -26.33
C VAL A 881 4.98 12.35 -26.59
N TRP A 882 4.45 11.32 -25.94
CA TRP A 882 3.02 11.00 -25.96
C TRP A 882 2.59 10.26 -24.68
N LYS A 883 1.31 10.40 -24.34
CA LYS A 883 0.60 9.70 -23.25
C LYS A 883 -0.62 9.01 -23.85
N LEU A 884 -0.74 7.70 -23.69
CA LEU A 884 -1.84 6.89 -24.20
C LEU A 884 -2.62 6.27 -23.04
N LYS A 885 -3.94 6.45 -23.01
CA LYS A 885 -4.85 5.82 -22.03
C LYS A 885 -5.19 4.39 -22.46
N CYS A 886 -4.93 3.42 -21.59
CA CYS A 886 -5.03 1.98 -21.86
C CYS A 886 -6.16 1.27 -21.09
N GLU A 887 -7.28 1.95 -20.79
CA GLU A 887 -8.51 1.34 -20.21
C GLU A 887 -8.33 0.48 -18.92
N GLY A 888 -7.22 0.62 -18.20
CA GLY A 888 -6.88 -0.11 -16.97
C GLY A 888 -5.40 0.01 -16.62
N ALA A 889 -5.04 -0.24 -15.35
CA ALA A 889 -3.67 -0.07 -14.83
C ALA A 889 -2.63 -0.96 -15.55
N LEU A 890 -1.44 -0.42 -15.86
CA LEU A 890 -0.34 -1.15 -16.48
C LEU A 890 0.64 -1.67 -15.42
N PHE A 891 0.44 -2.92 -15.02
CA PHE A 891 1.41 -3.67 -14.22
C PHE A 891 2.52 -4.27 -15.11
N SER A 892 2.13 -4.80 -16.27
CA SER A 892 3.00 -5.45 -17.23
C SER A 892 3.97 -4.48 -17.90
N SER A 893 5.23 -4.88 -18.03
CA SER A 893 6.27 -4.09 -18.69
C SER A 893 5.98 -3.98 -20.20
N PRO A 894 6.09 -2.78 -20.81
CA PRO A 894 5.96 -2.62 -22.25
C PRO A 894 6.98 -3.47 -23.01
N CYS A 895 6.59 -4.04 -24.15
CA CYS A 895 7.47 -4.85 -25.00
C CYS A 895 7.53 -4.28 -26.42
N LEU A 896 8.74 -3.94 -26.88
CA LEU A 896 8.96 -3.38 -28.22
C LEU A 896 9.37 -4.49 -29.20
N SER A 897 8.65 -4.62 -30.32
CA SER A 897 9.16 -5.25 -31.53
C SER A 897 9.77 -4.19 -32.44
N LEU A 898 10.88 -4.53 -33.11
CA LEU A 898 11.53 -3.69 -34.12
C LEU A 898 11.03 -3.98 -35.54
N SER A 899 10.43 -5.15 -35.78
CA SER A 899 9.88 -5.55 -37.07
C SER A 899 8.67 -6.48 -36.86
N PRO A 900 7.43 -6.01 -37.12
CA PRO A 900 7.08 -4.60 -37.34
C PRO A 900 7.37 -3.75 -36.09
N HIS A 901 7.60 -2.44 -36.29
CA HIS A 901 7.93 -1.51 -35.20
C HIS A 901 6.67 -1.19 -34.37
N HIS A 902 6.36 -2.05 -33.40
CA HIS A 902 5.17 -2.01 -32.56
C HIS A 902 5.55 -2.11 -31.07
N LEU A 903 4.90 -1.33 -30.23
CA LEU A 903 4.98 -1.41 -28.78
C LEU A 903 3.74 -2.12 -28.24
N TYR A 904 3.95 -3.14 -27.41
CA TYR A 904 2.90 -3.93 -26.78
C TYR A 904 2.76 -3.55 -25.31
N CYS A 905 1.56 -3.11 -24.92
CA CYS A 905 1.19 -2.78 -23.55
C CYS A 905 0.04 -3.68 -23.08
N ALA A 906 0.09 -4.15 -21.84
CA ALA A 906 -0.92 -5.05 -21.27
C ALA A 906 -1.42 -4.55 -19.91
N THR A 907 -2.70 -4.77 -19.61
CA THR A 907 -3.36 -4.15 -18.45
C THR A 907 -4.01 -5.14 -17.50
N LEU A 908 -4.17 -4.71 -16.24
CA LEU A 908 -4.86 -5.46 -15.20
C LEU A 908 -6.37 -5.64 -15.45
N ARG A 909 -6.95 -4.97 -16.47
CA ARG A 909 -8.33 -5.24 -16.92
C ARG A 909 -8.41 -6.23 -18.09
N GLY A 910 -7.28 -6.80 -18.49
CA GLY A 910 -7.22 -7.83 -19.52
C GLY A 910 -7.18 -7.29 -20.94
N LEU A 911 -6.66 -6.08 -21.15
CA LEU A 911 -6.47 -5.51 -22.48
C LEU A 911 -5.01 -5.66 -22.89
N LEU A 912 -4.76 -6.23 -24.08
CA LEU A 912 -3.49 -6.18 -24.80
C LEU A 912 -3.63 -5.15 -25.93
N VAL A 913 -2.73 -4.18 -25.98
CA VAL A 913 -2.75 -3.07 -26.96
C VAL A 913 -1.44 -3.05 -27.72
N ALA A 914 -1.52 -2.99 -29.05
CA ALA A 914 -0.40 -2.67 -29.92
C ALA A 914 -0.43 -1.18 -30.29
N VAL A 915 0.71 -0.52 -30.18
CA VAL A 915 0.86 0.94 -30.27
C VAL A 915 2.00 1.27 -31.24
N HIS A 916 1.82 2.30 -32.07
CA HIS A 916 2.87 2.82 -32.94
C HIS A 916 3.91 3.60 -32.09
N PRO A 917 5.16 3.11 -31.93
CA PRO A 917 6.06 3.59 -30.87
C PRO A 917 6.42 5.08 -30.97
N ALA A 918 6.49 5.63 -32.18
CA ALA A 918 6.78 7.04 -32.41
C ALA A 918 5.56 7.99 -32.24
N ALA A 919 4.33 7.47 -32.35
CA ALA A 919 3.12 8.29 -32.46
C ALA A 919 2.13 8.11 -31.29
N GLY A 920 2.25 7.04 -30.51
CA GLY A 920 1.31 6.72 -29.43
C GLY A 920 -0.07 6.26 -29.92
N SER A 921 -0.29 6.17 -31.25
CA SER A 921 -1.55 5.71 -31.83
C SER A 921 -1.71 4.20 -31.68
N VAL A 922 -2.93 3.77 -31.35
CA VAL A 922 -3.28 2.34 -31.26
C VAL A 922 -3.33 1.73 -32.66
N VAL A 923 -2.58 0.65 -32.88
CA VAL A 923 -2.61 -0.17 -34.09
C VAL A 923 -3.78 -1.17 -33.99
N TRP A 924 -3.88 -1.87 -32.85
CA TRP A 924 -5.00 -2.75 -32.51
C TRP A 924 -5.10 -2.93 -30.99
N LYS A 925 -6.27 -3.39 -30.53
CA LYS A 925 -6.49 -3.81 -29.14
C LYS A 925 -7.25 -5.13 -29.09
N HIS A 926 -6.86 -6.01 -28.17
CA HIS A 926 -7.48 -7.31 -27.93
C HIS A 926 -7.85 -7.43 -26.45
N SER A 927 -9.07 -7.87 -26.15
CA SER A 927 -9.55 -8.03 -24.77
C SER A 927 -9.62 -9.51 -24.39
N CYS A 928 -8.75 -9.92 -23.49
CA CYS A 928 -8.68 -11.26 -22.92
C CYS A 928 -9.72 -11.47 -21.80
N GLY A 929 -10.40 -10.41 -21.33
CA GLY A 929 -11.44 -10.47 -20.30
C GLY A 929 -10.97 -10.82 -18.88
N LYS A 930 -9.68 -11.12 -18.69
CA LYS A 930 -9.03 -11.48 -17.42
C LYS A 930 -7.69 -10.73 -17.30
N PRO A 931 -7.23 -10.36 -16.09
CA PRO A 931 -6.03 -9.54 -15.92
C PRO A 931 -4.78 -10.12 -16.58
N LEU A 932 -3.90 -9.24 -17.04
CA LEU A 932 -2.60 -9.59 -17.61
C LEU A 932 -1.50 -9.04 -16.68
N PHE A 933 -0.88 -9.92 -15.89
CA PHE A 933 0.27 -9.60 -15.02
C PHE A 933 1.61 -9.94 -15.69
N SER A 934 1.60 -10.96 -16.56
CA SER A 934 2.73 -11.28 -17.44
C SER A 934 3.01 -10.09 -18.36
N SER A 935 4.29 -9.74 -18.51
CA SER A 935 4.71 -8.86 -19.61
C SER A 935 4.63 -9.63 -20.94
N ALA A 936 4.35 -8.92 -22.03
CA ALA A 936 4.38 -9.53 -23.37
C ALA A 936 5.82 -9.86 -23.78
N ARG A 937 5.99 -10.86 -24.65
CA ARG A 937 7.26 -11.17 -25.31
C ARG A 937 7.02 -11.38 -26.81
N CYS A 938 7.73 -10.66 -27.66
CA CYS A 938 7.67 -10.82 -29.11
C CYS A 938 8.89 -11.55 -29.68
N CYS A 939 8.66 -12.30 -30.76
CA CYS A 939 9.65 -12.79 -31.71
C CYS A 939 9.42 -12.12 -33.09
N GLN A 940 10.00 -12.63 -34.19
CA GLN A 940 9.76 -12.06 -35.53
C GLN A 940 8.33 -12.23 -36.07
N ARG A 941 7.55 -13.18 -35.53
CA ARG A 941 6.23 -13.56 -36.07
C ARG A 941 5.08 -13.27 -35.11
N TYR A 942 5.32 -13.41 -33.81
CA TYR A 942 4.29 -13.52 -32.81
C TYR A 942 4.60 -12.70 -31.56
N VAL A 943 3.54 -12.33 -30.84
CA VAL A 943 3.60 -11.80 -29.47
C VAL A 943 2.84 -12.73 -28.54
N CYS A 944 3.52 -13.17 -27.47
CA CYS A 944 3.00 -14.11 -26.49
C CYS A 944 2.85 -13.44 -25.12
N ILE A 945 1.79 -13.78 -24.38
CA ILE A 945 1.51 -13.22 -23.05
C ILE A 945 0.72 -14.19 -22.16
N GLY A 946 1.08 -14.26 -20.87
CA GLY A 946 0.37 -15.03 -19.85
C GLY A 946 -0.82 -14.29 -19.23
N CYS A 947 -1.84 -15.05 -18.82
CA CYS A 947 -3.06 -14.55 -18.21
C CYS A 947 -3.34 -15.20 -16.84
N VAL A 948 -4.08 -14.48 -15.99
CA VAL A 948 -4.39 -14.89 -14.60
C VAL A 948 -5.34 -16.10 -14.53
N ASP A 949 -6.09 -16.40 -15.58
CA ASP A 949 -6.90 -17.62 -15.67
C ASP A 949 -6.09 -18.89 -15.98
N GLY A 950 -4.80 -18.75 -16.28
CA GLY A 950 -3.90 -19.85 -16.65
C GLY A 950 -3.66 -19.99 -18.15
N SER A 951 -4.26 -19.14 -18.99
CA SER A 951 -3.99 -19.14 -20.42
C SER A 951 -2.65 -18.46 -20.76
N LEU A 952 -1.87 -19.09 -21.63
CA LEU A 952 -0.81 -18.45 -22.42
C LEU A 952 -1.35 -18.19 -23.83
N LEU A 953 -1.44 -16.92 -24.20
CA LEU A 953 -2.03 -16.44 -25.45
C LEU A 953 -0.93 -16.06 -26.45
N CYS A 954 -1.13 -16.40 -27.72
CA CYS A 954 -0.22 -16.06 -28.81
C CYS A 954 -0.98 -15.34 -29.93
N PHE A 955 -0.44 -14.20 -30.38
CA PHE A 955 -1.03 -13.38 -31.43
C PHE A 955 -0.02 -13.11 -32.55
N THR A 956 -0.49 -12.93 -33.78
CA THR A 956 0.30 -12.29 -34.85
C THR A 956 0.53 -10.82 -34.51
N HIS A 957 1.53 -10.19 -35.13
CA HIS A 957 1.73 -8.75 -34.98
C HIS A 957 0.56 -7.90 -35.52
N ALA A 958 -0.36 -8.49 -36.29
CA ALA A 958 -1.60 -7.86 -36.77
C ALA A 958 -2.79 -7.97 -35.78
N GLY A 959 -2.65 -8.71 -34.67
CA GLY A 959 -3.66 -8.82 -33.63
C GLY A 959 -4.58 -10.06 -33.74
N GLU A 960 -4.28 -10.97 -34.65
CA GLU A 960 -5.00 -12.24 -34.79
C GLU A 960 -4.47 -13.25 -33.77
N GLN A 961 -5.34 -13.85 -32.96
CA GLN A 961 -4.94 -14.91 -32.02
C GLN A 961 -4.65 -16.20 -32.79
N VAL A 962 -3.44 -16.72 -32.67
CA VAL A 962 -2.96 -17.92 -33.39
C VAL A 962 -3.29 -19.17 -32.61
N TRP A 963 -3.00 -19.17 -31.31
CA TRP A 963 -3.27 -20.28 -30.40
C TRP A 963 -3.38 -19.79 -28.94
N CYS A 964 -3.94 -20.66 -28.10
CA CYS A 964 -4.00 -20.49 -26.65
C CYS A 964 -3.61 -21.83 -26.00
N PHE A 965 -2.63 -21.80 -25.10
CA PHE A 965 -2.27 -22.93 -24.25
C PHE A 965 -2.87 -22.73 -22.85
N SER A 966 -3.31 -23.80 -22.18
CA SER A 966 -3.88 -23.72 -20.82
C SER A 966 -2.98 -24.44 -19.81
N ALA A 967 -2.41 -23.68 -18.87
CA ALA A 967 -1.75 -24.21 -17.69
C ALA A 967 -2.79 -24.63 -16.62
N GLY A 968 -2.35 -25.31 -15.56
CA GLY A 968 -3.20 -25.73 -14.45
C GLY A 968 -3.49 -24.61 -13.42
N GLY A 969 -2.90 -23.43 -13.60
CA GLY A 969 -3.04 -22.29 -12.70
C GLY A 969 -2.54 -20.98 -13.33
N PRO A 970 -2.66 -19.84 -12.62
CA PRO A 970 -2.36 -18.52 -13.16
C PRO A 970 -0.93 -18.36 -13.72
N VAL A 971 -0.81 -17.75 -14.91
CA VAL A 971 0.49 -17.47 -15.56
C VAL A 971 0.89 -16.01 -15.30
N PHE A 972 1.67 -15.80 -14.24
CA PHE A 972 2.22 -14.48 -13.88
C PHE A 972 3.65 -14.29 -14.45
N SER A 973 4.36 -15.39 -14.67
CA SER A 973 5.69 -15.40 -15.29
C SER A 973 5.62 -14.92 -16.74
N SER A 974 6.44 -13.93 -17.09
CA SER A 974 6.50 -13.45 -18.48
C SER A 974 7.23 -14.46 -19.37
N PRO A 975 6.77 -14.75 -20.60
CA PRO A 975 7.40 -15.73 -21.49
C PRO A 975 8.87 -15.41 -21.81
N CYS A 976 9.70 -16.45 -21.82
CA CYS A 976 11.05 -16.43 -22.38
C CYS A 976 11.05 -17.23 -23.68
N ILE A 977 11.49 -16.64 -24.79
CA ILE A 977 11.59 -17.33 -26.09
C ILE A 977 13.03 -17.80 -26.26
N SER A 978 13.23 -18.99 -26.82
CA SER A 978 14.57 -19.52 -27.11
C SER A 978 15.31 -18.67 -28.13
N ALA A 979 16.64 -18.72 -28.08
CA ALA A 979 17.52 -18.07 -29.05
C ALA A 979 17.32 -18.55 -30.52
N SER A 980 16.66 -19.69 -30.71
CA SER A 980 16.27 -20.23 -32.03
C SER A 980 14.87 -19.81 -32.49
N GLU A 981 14.10 -19.09 -31.67
CA GLU A 981 12.67 -18.78 -31.86
C GLU A 981 11.79 -20.03 -32.16
N GLN A 982 12.13 -21.19 -31.57
CA GLN A 982 11.37 -22.45 -31.73
C GLN A 982 10.66 -22.91 -30.45
N GLU A 983 11.17 -22.51 -29.28
CA GLU A 983 10.69 -22.92 -27.97
C GLU A 983 10.33 -21.69 -27.14
N LEU A 984 9.31 -21.82 -26.28
CA LEU A 984 8.84 -20.79 -25.38
C LEU A 984 8.67 -21.38 -23.98
N PHE A 985 9.35 -20.77 -23.02
CA PHE A 985 9.40 -21.17 -21.62
C PHE A 985 8.61 -20.20 -20.75
N PHE A 986 7.81 -20.71 -19.81
CA PHE A 986 7.10 -19.89 -18.83
C PHE A 986 6.82 -20.66 -17.54
N GLY A 987 6.66 -19.92 -16.44
CA GLY A 987 6.26 -20.45 -15.14
C GLY A 987 4.77 -20.26 -14.85
N SER A 988 4.20 -21.13 -14.02
CA SER A 988 2.82 -21.05 -13.56
C SER A 988 2.69 -21.20 -12.04
N HIS A 989 1.58 -20.68 -11.51
CA HIS A 989 1.20 -20.81 -10.10
C HIS A 989 0.66 -22.21 -9.72
N ASP A 990 0.51 -23.12 -10.69
CA ASP A 990 0.28 -24.57 -10.47
C ASP A 990 1.56 -25.35 -10.06
N ARG A 991 2.70 -24.64 -9.95
CA ARG A 991 4.03 -25.18 -9.64
C ARG A 991 4.76 -25.86 -10.80
N PHE A 992 4.33 -25.67 -12.04
CA PHE A 992 5.06 -26.17 -13.21
C PHE A 992 5.82 -25.06 -13.96
N LEU A 993 6.98 -25.45 -14.48
CA LEU A 993 7.65 -24.83 -15.62
C LEU A 993 7.18 -25.55 -16.89
N TYR A 994 6.82 -24.77 -17.91
CA TYR A 994 6.32 -25.27 -19.18
C TYR A 994 7.26 -24.89 -20.31
N CYS A 995 7.48 -25.82 -21.25
CA CYS A 995 8.04 -25.54 -22.57
C CYS A 995 7.01 -25.87 -23.65
N CYS A 996 6.64 -24.87 -24.45
CA CYS A 996 5.81 -25.04 -25.63
C CYS A 996 6.63 -24.76 -26.90
N SER A 997 6.27 -25.38 -28.01
CA SER A 997 6.72 -24.93 -29.32
C SER A 997 6.02 -23.63 -29.71
N MET A 998 6.57 -22.88 -30.67
CA MET A 998 5.94 -21.64 -31.16
C MET A 998 4.61 -21.88 -31.92
N GLU A 999 4.25 -23.14 -32.20
CA GLU A 999 2.92 -23.56 -32.68
C GLU A 999 1.92 -23.86 -31.55
N GLY A 1000 2.33 -23.73 -30.28
CA GLY A 1000 1.48 -23.92 -29.10
C GLY A 1000 1.43 -25.35 -28.56
N HIS A 1001 2.27 -26.26 -29.06
CA HIS A 1001 2.32 -27.65 -28.59
C HIS A 1001 3.24 -27.81 -27.37
N LEU A 1002 2.76 -28.48 -26.32
CA LEU A 1002 3.58 -28.83 -25.16
C LEU A 1002 4.74 -29.75 -25.56
N ARG A 1003 5.98 -29.33 -25.30
CA ARG A 1003 7.19 -30.15 -25.48
C ARG A 1003 7.48 -30.96 -24.21
N TRP A 1004 7.55 -30.26 -23.09
CA TRP A 1004 7.75 -30.84 -21.77
C TRP A 1004 7.18 -29.90 -20.69
N LYS A 1005 6.98 -30.45 -19.49
CA LYS A 1005 6.74 -29.68 -18.27
C LYS A 1005 7.57 -30.25 -17.12
N PHE A 1006 8.04 -29.38 -16.24
CA PHE A 1006 8.86 -29.73 -15.08
C PHE A 1006 8.15 -29.28 -13.80
N GLU A 1007 8.04 -30.17 -12.81
CA GLU A 1007 7.40 -29.87 -11.53
C GLU A 1007 8.39 -29.23 -10.56
N THR A 1008 8.05 -28.05 -10.06
CA THR A 1008 8.82 -27.32 -9.03
C THR A 1008 8.12 -27.43 -7.67
N THR A 1009 8.83 -27.13 -6.59
CA THR A 1009 8.29 -27.27 -5.22
C THR A 1009 7.29 -26.18 -4.82
N ALA A 1010 7.33 -25.01 -5.47
CA ALA A 1010 6.44 -23.88 -5.20
C ALA A 1010 5.97 -23.18 -6.49
N ARG A 1011 5.31 -22.03 -6.37
CA ARG A 1011 4.78 -21.31 -7.54
C ARG A 1011 5.94 -20.70 -8.34
N VAL A 1012 5.79 -20.57 -9.66
CA VAL A 1012 6.82 -19.93 -10.50
C VAL A 1012 6.31 -18.57 -10.97
N TYR A 1013 6.80 -17.51 -10.31
CA TYR A 1013 6.53 -16.12 -10.68
C TYR A 1013 7.64 -15.51 -11.54
N ALA A 1014 8.89 -15.88 -11.26
CA ALA A 1014 10.06 -15.42 -12.01
C ALA A 1014 9.95 -15.79 -13.50
N THR A 1015 10.46 -14.92 -14.38
CA THR A 1015 10.63 -15.23 -15.81
C THR A 1015 11.86 -16.12 -15.98
N PRO A 1016 11.76 -17.28 -16.67
CA PRO A 1016 12.93 -18.09 -17.00
C PRO A 1016 13.96 -17.34 -17.84
N PHE A 1017 15.21 -17.78 -17.81
CA PHE A 1017 16.31 -17.24 -18.59
C PHE A 1017 17.03 -18.38 -19.32
N ALA A 1018 16.97 -18.38 -20.66
CA ALA A 1018 17.66 -19.34 -21.51
C ALA A 1018 19.07 -18.83 -21.87
N PHE A 1019 20.09 -19.68 -21.77
CA PHE A 1019 21.50 -19.34 -22.02
C PHE A 1019 22.29 -20.54 -22.58
N SER A 1020 23.37 -20.27 -23.31
CA SER A 1020 24.27 -21.32 -23.81
C SER A 1020 25.27 -21.76 -22.73
N ASN A 1021 25.51 -23.06 -22.63
CA ASN A 1021 26.58 -23.59 -21.77
C ASN A 1021 27.97 -23.24 -22.35
N GLN A 1022 28.94 -22.93 -21.49
CA GLN A 1022 30.30 -22.56 -21.92
C GLN A 1022 31.30 -23.74 -21.96
N SER A 1023 30.95 -24.94 -21.48
CA SER A 1023 31.85 -26.12 -21.46
C SER A 1023 32.10 -26.79 -22.83
N GLY A 1024 31.83 -26.11 -23.95
CA GLY A 1024 32.10 -26.62 -25.31
C GLY A 1024 31.00 -27.50 -25.91
N SER A 1025 30.02 -27.95 -25.10
CA SER A 1025 28.78 -28.53 -25.60
C SER A 1025 27.85 -27.44 -26.17
N SER A 1026 27.16 -27.69 -27.29
CA SER A 1026 26.14 -26.77 -27.83
C SER A 1026 24.80 -26.81 -27.06
N GLU A 1027 24.81 -27.22 -25.79
CA GLU A 1027 23.62 -27.36 -24.97
C GLU A 1027 23.12 -25.98 -24.51
N THR A 1028 21.82 -25.75 -24.66
CA THR A 1028 21.13 -24.58 -24.11
C THR A 1028 20.49 -24.96 -22.77
N LEU A 1029 20.78 -24.18 -21.75
CA LEU A 1029 20.26 -24.34 -20.40
C LEU A 1029 19.20 -23.29 -20.11
N LEU A 1030 18.34 -23.58 -19.13
CA LEU A 1030 17.27 -22.72 -18.66
C LEU A 1030 17.39 -22.54 -17.15
N ALA A 1031 17.61 -21.31 -16.70
CA ALA A 1031 17.54 -20.92 -15.30
C ALA A 1031 16.12 -20.41 -14.97
N ALA A 1032 15.53 -20.90 -13.88
CA ALA A 1032 14.22 -20.44 -13.40
C ALA A 1032 14.13 -20.52 -11.88
N ALA A 1033 13.35 -19.66 -11.24
CA ALA A 1033 13.20 -19.63 -9.78
C ALA A 1033 11.74 -19.81 -9.34
N SER A 1034 11.52 -20.64 -8.31
CA SER A 1034 10.23 -20.78 -7.62
C SER A 1034 10.17 -19.92 -6.36
N THR A 1035 8.96 -19.56 -5.92
CA THR A 1035 8.74 -18.59 -4.84
C THR A 1035 9.27 -19.02 -3.47
N ASP A 1036 9.63 -20.29 -3.30
CA ASP A 1036 10.27 -20.85 -2.10
C ASP A 1036 11.80 -20.71 -2.07
N GLY A 1037 12.39 -19.97 -3.02
CA GLY A 1037 13.82 -19.71 -3.06
C GLY A 1037 14.64 -20.70 -3.90
N LYS A 1038 14.01 -21.74 -4.46
CA LYS A 1038 14.73 -22.71 -5.30
C LYS A 1038 14.96 -22.20 -6.70
N LEU A 1039 16.23 -22.24 -7.11
CA LEU A 1039 16.73 -21.90 -8.43
C LEU A 1039 17.07 -23.19 -9.18
N TRP A 1040 16.37 -23.42 -10.28
CA TRP A 1040 16.41 -24.63 -11.09
C TRP A 1040 17.23 -24.36 -12.36
N ILE A 1041 18.20 -25.24 -12.65
CA ILE A 1041 18.91 -25.28 -13.93
C ILE A 1041 18.46 -26.53 -14.69
N LEU A 1042 17.77 -26.32 -15.82
CA LEU A 1042 17.24 -27.37 -16.68
C LEU A 1042 17.93 -27.35 -18.05
N GLU A 1043 17.96 -28.48 -18.76
CA GLU A 1043 18.16 -28.51 -20.21
C GLU A 1043 16.94 -27.89 -20.93
N SER A 1044 17.14 -26.96 -21.88
CA SER A 1044 16.01 -26.27 -22.53
C SER A 1044 15.16 -27.21 -23.40
N GLN A 1045 15.79 -28.18 -24.06
CA GLN A 1045 15.11 -29.07 -25.02
C GLN A 1045 14.34 -30.22 -24.37
N SER A 1046 14.86 -30.74 -23.24
CA SER A 1046 14.32 -31.93 -22.58
C SER A 1046 13.58 -31.65 -21.27
N GLY A 1047 13.82 -30.49 -20.64
CA GLY A 1047 13.35 -30.18 -19.29
C GLY A 1047 14.08 -30.97 -18.19
N LYS A 1048 15.14 -31.71 -18.53
CA LYS A 1048 15.90 -32.53 -17.57
C LYS A 1048 16.66 -31.63 -16.59
N LEU A 1049 16.54 -31.95 -15.31
CA LEU A 1049 17.21 -31.25 -14.22
C LEU A 1049 18.73 -31.48 -14.26
N ARG A 1050 19.50 -30.38 -14.22
CA ARG A 1050 20.97 -30.38 -14.10
C ARG A 1050 21.47 -29.89 -12.75
N SER A 1051 20.75 -28.95 -12.12
CA SER A 1051 21.10 -28.42 -10.80
C SER A 1051 19.91 -27.79 -10.08
N VAL A 1052 19.97 -27.76 -8.75
CA VAL A 1052 19.10 -26.95 -7.89
C VAL A 1052 19.99 -26.24 -6.87
N TYR A 1053 19.76 -24.95 -6.69
CA TYR A 1053 20.33 -24.15 -5.61
C TYR A 1053 19.20 -23.55 -4.77
N GLU A 1054 19.37 -23.45 -3.45
CA GLU A 1054 18.35 -22.97 -2.54
C GLU A 1054 18.80 -21.63 -1.93
N LEU A 1055 18.07 -20.56 -2.27
CA LEU A 1055 18.29 -19.23 -1.70
C LEU A 1055 17.55 -19.13 -0.35
N PRO A 1056 18.06 -18.38 0.64
CA PRO A 1056 17.52 -18.40 2.01
C PRO A 1056 16.16 -17.71 2.21
N GLY A 1057 15.43 -17.36 1.15
CA GLY A 1057 14.16 -16.64 1.22
C GLY A 1057 13.40 -16.64 -0.10
N GLU A 1058 12.19 -16.08 -0.09
CA GLU A 1058 11.33 -16.06 -1.27
C GLU A 1058 11.97 -15.33 -2.47
N VAL A 1059 11.65 -15.77 -3.70
CA VAL A 1059 12.20 -15.19 -4.93
C VAL A 1059 11.09 -14.80 -5.90
N PHE A 1060 11.06 -13.50 -6.24
CA PHE A 1060 10.20 -12.90 -7.25
C PHE A 1060 11.01 -12.24 -8.39
N SER A 1061 12.25 -11.83 -8.11
CA SER A 1061 13.25 -11.48 -9.12
C SER A 1061 13.43 -12.63 -10.12
N SER A 1062 13.59 -12.28 -11.39
CA SER A 1062 13.98 -13.23 -12.43
C SER A 1062 15.51 -13.37 -12.48
N PRO A 1063 16.07 -14.57 -12.74
CA PRO A 1063 17.50 -14.72 -12.96
C PRO A 1063 17.96 -14.00 -14.24
N VAL A 1064 19.20 -13.52 -14.24
CA VAL A 1064 19.94 -13.08 -15.44
C VAL A 1064 21.30 -13.78 -15.43
N VAL A 1065 21.70 -14.35 -16.57
CA VAL A 1065 22.98 -15.07 -16.70
C VAL A 1065 23.90 -14.34 -17.67
N TRP A 1066 25.17 -14.18 -17.28
CA TRP A 1066 26.25 -13.71 -18.15
C TRP A 1066 27.51 -14.51 -17.88
N GLU A 1067 28.19 -14.95 -18.94
CA GLU A 1067 29.31 -15.90 -18.84
C GLU A 1067 28.91 -17.14 -18.01
N SER A 1068 29.66 -17.48 -16.97
CA SER A 1068 29.32 -18.51 -15.98
C SER A 1068 28.71 -17.93 -14.70
N MET A 1069 28.22 -16.69 -14.70
CA MET A 1069 27.65 -16.03 -13.51
C MET A 1069 26.13 -15.86 -13.66
N LEU A 1070 25.39 -16.30 -12.66
CA LEU A 1070 23.93 -16.12 -12.54
C LEU A 1070 23.63 -15.13 -11.42
N ILE A 1071 22.86 -14.09 -11.75
CA ILE A 1071 22.53 -12.98 -10.85
C ILE A 1071 21.03 -12.98 -10.57
N ILE A 1072 20.64 -12.91 -9.30
CA ILE A 1072 19.23 -12.93 -8.88
C ILE A 1072 19.01 -12.22 -7.54
N GLY A 1073 17.90 -11.49 -7.41
CA GLY A 1073 17.43 -10.91 -6.16
C GLY A 1073 16.64 -11.90 -5.30
N CYS A 1074 16.70 -11.75 -3.98
CA CYS A 1074 15.93 -12.52 -3.02
C CYS A 1074 15.24 -11.60 -2.00
N ARG A 1075 14.10 -12.03 -1.45
CA ARG A 1075 13.37 -11.28 -0.42
C ARG A 1075 14.06 -11.23 0.94
N ASN A 1076 15.13 -12.00 1.15
CA ASN A 1076 15.98 -11.94 2.34
C ASN A 1076 16.95 -10.73 2.37
N ASN A 1077 16.69 -9.70 1.57
CA ASN A 1077 17.44 -8.44 1.46
C ASN A 1077 18.77 -8.52 0.68
N TYR A 1078 19.04 -9.60 -0.05
CA TYR A 1078 20.27 -9.74 -0.83
C TYR A 1078 20.03 -9.92 -2.34
N ILE A 1079 20.94 -9.34 -3.12
CA ILE A 1079 21.21 -9.78 -4.50
C ILE A 1079 22.40 -10.75 -4.49
N TYR A 1080 22.24 -11.88 -5.16
CA TYR A 1080 23.22 -12.96 -5.24
C TYR A 1080 23.87 -13.02 -6.61
N CYS A 1081 25.16 -13.36 -6.64
CA CYS A 1081 25.87 -13.81 -7.83
C CYS A 1081 26.41 -15.22 -7.59
N LEU A 1082 26.01 -16.17 -8.42
CA LEU A 1082 26.36 -17.58 -8.31
C LEU A 1082 27.21 -17.99 -9.52
N ASP A 1083 28.34 -18.65 -9.27
CA ASP A 1083 29.16 -19.29 -10.30
C ASP A 1083 28.53 -20.62 -10.72
N LEU A 1084 28.36 -20.80 -12.04
CA LEU A 1084 27.97 -22.02 -12.73
C LEU A 1084 29.23 -22.82 -13.08
N LEU A 1085 29.55 -23.82 -12.26
CA LEU A 1085 30.72 -24.68 -12.44
C LEU A 1085 30.29 -26.02 -13.07
N CYS A 1086 30.77 -26.34 -14.27
CA CYS A 1086 30.72 -27.72 -14.77
C CYS A 1086 31.77 -28.55 -14.02
N GLY A 1087 31.34 -29.58 -13.32
CA GLY A 1087 32.24 -30.48 -12.61
C GLY A 1087 32.74 -31.61 -13.48
N ASP A 1088 34.01 -31.54 -13.90
CA ASP A 1088 34.77 -32.77 -14.21
C ASP A 1088 34.90 -33.59 -12.93
N LYS A 1089 34.61 -34.90 -12.99
CA LYS A 1089 34.85 -35.84 -11.87
C LYS A 1089 36.35 -36.17 -11.73
N SER A 1090 37.18 -35.16 -11.47
CA SER A 1090 38.60 -35.33 -11.15
C SER A 1090 39.06 -34.32 -10.08
N ASN A 1091 39.08 -34.81 -8.83
CA ASN A 1091 39.54 -34.22 -7.56
C ASN A 1091 38.41 -33.88 -6.58
N GLN A 1092 38.01 -34.92 -5.83
CA GLN A 1092 37.55 -34.80 -4.44
C GLN A 1092 38.75 -34.58 -3.51
#